data_AF-A0A1S2R6B2-F1
#
_entry.id   AF-A0A1S2R6B2-F1
#
_cell.length_a   1.000
_cell.length_b   1.000
_cell.length_c   1.000
_cell.angle_alpha   90.00
_cell.angle_beta   90.00
_cell.angle_gamma   90.00
#
_symmetry.space_group_name_H-M   'P 1'
#
loop_
_entity.id
_entity.type
_entity.pdbx_description
1 polymer ?
#
loop_
_entity_poly.entity_id
_entity_poly.type
_entity_poly.pdbx_seq_one_letter_code
_entity_poly.pdbx_strand_id
1 'polypeptide(L)'
;MLHKKASCISAILMIFIMFFGFTPPVSILAEAIPDASIESDSILLGEGADVSGLFEKPAVKWYKISPSKDDSEKYSHGKIIVKSEKMLNVSVYPSLKKAAQDSTFDLYRGAAGKDAPAEIHFPYAWDNPYYVKVEYLGAAESDVPALDSSENEGAGTAEFSISYKPENLAPSEQPAQPECPVELSSSQKKSGGSLLAAIRLFRDGTLAKTAEGRKLSSLYYKASPFLAAKLIVSKDKRNEVYENLIILKPIIDDLNKNGADSTHVISKNEQKAIQNLYDNTYEAAPESLEKQMDEAAQKVDISGLAGERITDVMKDGDISLPETSISGKYIIKIKDGKELGDIKSTSGYAAQSVVSSINSSDRLFGNMYELNIKDTAAQNGLQASSASALTASQLEKLPGVEFVEPVQKFRALSADVQFPYQWSLQNKGLHEGKAHADIHYDDLQNLIHHRTLKNTVIAVVDSGTDSSLADLREHVRTDLGKNMIDQSTNTMDDNGHGTHVSGIIAASQDNGFSMSGINPKAQIMPVKVLDASGQGDTENVAYGIIYAVDHGAKAINLSLGGKYSRVLEYALKYAYSKNVPVIVASGNDGLPQLSYPASSRYVISVGATNRLDLVSDYSNYGDGLDLVAPGSGIPSLLHDGNVTYMDGTSMAAPHVTATVGLLLAENPSLKISEIEKILHETSDHVAFIEKDNQDSMDYSEDGEEPPAKPNPAGWDVVSGYGRLNAFSALSDLDLHAKIKIIKDNENHLTGTAAKYSLIEVRNGMKLLGKSAASANGSFTVNIPVQKANQQLSVTISSKDHAAKTTLKVYVQKGAAPSVPTVASVTDKSSYITGKAQPGLAVKAINTSKRLIGEAVSDSKGSYKIKIARQKAYSALYVHTTDLAKRNSKSVKVIVKDKTAPSAPKASFHDNKITGRAEPLSSVKAVNKGKTSGTARAGKKGQFTIYMSKKATGPIYLYARDKAGNVSKPTKIIVKK
;
A
#
# COMPACT_ATOMS: atom_id res chain seq x y z
N MET A 1 -23.42 57.09 11.88
CA MET A 1 -22.29 56.55 12.68
C MET A 1 -22.59 55.07 12.87
N LEU A 2 -21.76 54.14 12.36
CA LEU A 2 -20.58 53.60 13.07
C LEU A 2 -21.01 53.03 14.43
N HIS A 3 -21.19 51.71 14.65
CA HIS A 3 -21.00 50.49 13.84
C HIS A 3 -22.17 49.49 14.17
N LYS A 4 -22.30 48.24 13.68
CA LYS A 4 -21.39 47.31 12.96
C LYS A 4 -22.19 46.48 11.91
N LYS A 5 -22.03 45.15 11.90
CA LYS A 5 -22.72 44.12 11.09
C LYS A 5 -22.58 42.76 11.80
N ALA A 6 -23.65 41.96 11.86
CA ALA A 6 -23.72 40.48 11.95
C ALA A 6 -25.24 40.11 12.01
N SER A 7 -25.88 39.20 11.26
CA SER A 7 -25.50 37.97 10.50
C SER A 7 -25.28 36.73 11.40
N CYS A 8 -25.87 35.54 11.16
CA CYS A 8 -26.99 35.10 10.27
C CYS A 8 -27.63 33.76 10.76
N ILE A 9 -28.91 33.52 10.43
CA ILE A 9 -29.54 32.35 9.72
C ILE A 9 -29.07 30.89 10.03
N SER A 10 -30.01 29.92 10.16
CA SER A 10 -29.86 28.43 10.00
C SER A 10 -31.15 27.58 10.28
N ALA A 11 -32.12 27.37 9.35
CA ALA A 11 -33.33 26.50 9.61
C ALA A 11 -33.68 25.41 8.58
N ILE A 12 -33.05 25.34 7.41
CA ILE A 12 -33.29 24.19 6.50
C ILE A 12 -32.75 22.86 7.06
N LEU A 13 -31.99 22.94 8.16
CA LEU A 13 -31.53 21.79 8.92
C LEU A 13 -32.43 21.35 10.08
N MET A 14 -33.49 22.08 10.44
CA MET A 14 -34.48 21.59 11.44
C MET A 14 -35.19 20.31 10.96
N ILE A 15 -35.23 20.07 9.64
CA ILE A 15 -35.65 18.81 9.00
C ILE A 15 -34.84 17.60 9.52
N PHE A 16 -33.61 17.84 9.97
CA PHE A 16 -32.66 16.87 10.50
C PHE A 16 -32.40 17.09 12.00
N ILE A 17 -33.36 17.63 12.76
CA ILE A 17 -33.30 17.78 14.24
C ILE A 17 -34.19 16.77 15.00
N MET A 18 -34.87 15.88 14.27
CA MET A 18 -35.39 14.65 14.85
C MET A 18 -34.37 13.50 14.69
N PHE A 19 -33.92 12.87 15.79
CA PHE A 19 -33.58 11.42 15.91
C PHE A 19 -32.17 10.94 16.38
N PHE A 20 -32.17 10.02 17.37
CA PHE A 20 -31.08 9.39 18.17
C PHE A 20 -30.52 10.30 19.29
N GLY A 21 -29.75 9.81 20.28
CA GLY A 21 -29.29 10.67 21.39
C GLY A 21 -28.41 10.05 22.48
N PHE A 22 -27.94 10.88 23.44
CA PHE A 22 -27.31 10.46 24.69
C PHE A 22 -27.45 11.54 25.78
N THR A 23 -27.69 11.11 27.02
CA THR A 23 -27.56 11.93 28.24
C THR A 23 -26.39 11.43 29.09
N PRO A 24 -25.67 12.30 29.83
CA PRO A 24 -24.68 11.82 30.79
C PRO A 24 -25.38 11.00 31.90
N PRO A 25 -24.74 9.95 32.44
CA PRO A 25 -25.24 9.31 33.65
C PRO A 25 -25.19 10.30 34.81
N VAL A 26 -26.25 10.36 35.61
CA VAL A 26 -26.18 10.98 36.95
C VAL A 26 -25.37 10.03 37.82
N SER A 27 -24.08 10.32 37.99
CA SER A 27 -23.21 9.63 38.92
C SER A 27 -23.59 9.98 40.37
N ILE A 28 -24.63 9.31 40.86
CA ILE A 28 -24.82 9.14 42.30
C ILE A 28 -23.54 8.50 42.85
N LEU A 29 -23.00 9.07 43.91
CA LEU A 29 -21.82 8.52 44.60
C LEU A 29 -22.19 7.20 45.30
N ALA A 30 -22.14 6.10 44.55
CA ALA A 30 -22.03 4.77 45.11
C ALA A 30 -20.67 4.62 45.79
N GLU A 31 -20.65 4.13 47.04
CA GLU A 31 -19.40 3.76 47.69
C GLU A 31 -18.73 2.59 46.95
N ALA A 32 -17.40 2.60 46.85
CA ALA A 32 -16.65 1.57 46.15
C ALA A 32 -16.85 0.20 46.83
N ILE A 33 -17.54 -0.72 46.14
CA ILE A 33 -17.88 -2.05 46.66
C ILE A 33 -16.61 -2.89 46.67
N PRO A 34 -16.19 -3.50 47.80
CA PRO A 34 -14.99 -4.32 47.84
C PRO A 34 -15.04 -5.52 46.88
N ASP A 35 -13.93 -5.80 46.19
CA ASP A 35 -13.73 -6.96 45.31
C ASP A 35 -14.26 -8.27 45.93
N ALA A 36 -13.98 -8.50 47.22
CA ALA A 36 -14.39 -9.72 47.93
C ALA A 36 -15.92 -9.92 48.01
N SER A 37 -16.71 -8.84 48.07
CA SER A 37 -18.17 -8.90 48.07
C SER A 37 -18.75 -9.12 46.68
N ILE A 38 -18.16 -8.51 45.64
CA ILE A 38 -18.58 -8.80 44.25
C ILE A 38 -18.28 -10.26 43.91
N GLU A 39 -17.14 -10.79 44.34
CA GLU A 39 -16.79 -12.19 44.16
C GLU A 39 -17.76 -13.14 44.88
N SER A 40 -18.08 -12.90 46.16
CA SER A 40 -18.99 -13.76 46.95
C SER A 40 -20.43 -13.75 46.46
N ASP A 41 -20.89 -12.60 45.95
CA ASP A 41 -22.29 -12.37 45.61
C ASP A 41 -22.56 -12.67 44.12
N SER A 42 -21.53 -13.06 43.35
CA SER A 42 -21.63 -13.33 41.92
C SER A 42 -22.17 -14.72 41.59
N ILE A 43 -23.24 -14.76 40.79
CA ILE A 43 -23.81 -16.02 40.26
C ILE A 43 -23.09 -16.41 38.96
N LEU A 44 -22.52 -17.62 38.90
CA LEU A 44 -21.85 -18.13 37.71
C LEU A 44 -22.83 -18.36 36.55
N LEU A 45 -22.56 -17.75 35.40
CA LEU A 45 -23.25 -17.98 34.13
C LEU A 45 -22.40 -18.88 33.23
N GLY A 46 -22.86 -20.12 33.03
CA GLY A 46 -22.32 -21.03 32.02
C GLY A 46 -22.93 -20.78 30.63
N GLU A 47 -22.31 -21.34 29.58
CA GLU A 47 -22.86 -21.30 28.23
C GLU A 47 -24.32 -21.81 28.19
N GLY A 48 -25.21 -21.06 27.55
CA GLY A 48 -26.59 -21.48 27.32
C GLY A 48 -27.46 -21.50 28.59
N ALA A 49 -26.93 -21.06 29.74
CA ALA A 49 -27.74 -20.86 30.94
C ALA A 49 -28.74 -19.72 30.71
N ASP A 50 -29.99 -19.93 31.10
CA ASP A 50 -31.02 -18.88 31.24
C ASP A 50 -31.43 -18.86 32.71
N VAL A 51 -30.97 -17.83 33.44
CA VAL A 51 -31.08 -17.75 34.90
C VAL A 51 -32.12 -16.71 35.25
N SER A 52 -33.23 -17.15 35.85
CA SER A 52 -34.26 -16.26 36.38
C SER A 52 -33.77 -15.53 37.63
N GLY A 53 -34.15 -14.25 37.76
CA GLY A 53 -33.84 -13.41 38.90
C GLY A 53 -35.04 -12.58 39.33
N LEU A 54 -35.18 -12.36 40.64
CA LEU A 54 -36.19 -11.50 41.25
C LEU A 54 -35.52 -10.39 42.07
N PHE A 55 -35.97 -9.15 41.92
CA PHE A 55 -35.74 -8.06 42.87
C PHE A 55 -37.02 -7.74 43.63
N GLU A 56 -36.99 -7.81 44.96
CA GLU A 56 -38.13 -7.44 45.83
C GLU A 56 -38.16 -5.94 46.16
N LYS A 57 -37.05 -5.23 45.89
CA LYS A 57 -36.80 -3.82 46.16
C LYS A 57 -35.58 -3.35 45.33
N PRO A 58 -35.30 -2.03 45.24
CA PRO A 58 -34.09 -1.53 44.59
C PRO A 58 -32.81 -2.15 45.17
N ALA A 59 -31.99 -2.74 44.29
CA ALA A 59 -30.77 -3.46 44.63
C ALA A 59 -29.94 -3.80 43.38
N VAL A 60 -28.73 -4.30 43.61
CA VAL A 60 -27.82 -4.85 42.60
C VAL A 60 -27.75 -6.37 42.74
N LYS A 61 -27.59 -7.08 41.63
CA LYS A 61 -27.14 -8.48 41.57
C LYS A 61 -25.92 -8.60 40.66
N TRP A 62 -24.96 -9.39 41.11
CA TRP A 62 -23.75 -9.69 40.36
C TRP A 62 -23.84 -11.07 39.74
N TYR A 63 -23.30 -11.17 38.53
CA TYR A 63 -23.09 -12.43 37.82
C TYR A 63 -21.64 -12.51 37.36
N LYS A 64 -21.14 -13.72 37.16
CA LYS A 64 -19.75 -14.00 36.77
C LYS A 64 -19.73 -14.91 35.56
N ILE A 65 -18.94 -14.56 34.57
CA ILE A 65 -18.69 -15.34 33.36
C ILE A 65 -17.21 -15.71 33.39
N SER A 66 -16.87 -16.97 33.09
CA SER A 66 -15.48 -17.42 33.02
C SER A 66 -15.32 -18.26 31.75
N PRO A 67 -15.02 -17.64 30.60
CA PRO A 67 -14.74 -18.36 29.37
C PRO A 67 -13.59 -19.34 29.60
N SER A 68 -13.71 -20.55 29.05
CA SER A 68 -12.61 -21.49 28.98
C SER A 68 -11.64 -21.11 27.85
N LYS A 69 -10.43 -21.67 27.86
CA LYS A 69 -9.48 -21.48 26.74
C LYS A 69 -10.04 -22.04 25.42
N ASP A 70 -10.85 -23.08 25.50
CA ASP A 70 -11.54 -23.69 24.35
C ASP A 70 -12.67 -22.79 23.80
N ASP A 71 -13.21 -21.86 24.61
CA ASP A 71 -14.11 -20.81 24.15
C ASP A 71 -13.34 -19.69 23.44
N SER A 72 -12.24 -19.19 24.00
CA SER A 72 -11.45 -18.10 23.39
C SER A 72 -10.74 -18.53 22.11
N GLU A 73 -10.37 -19.81 21.98
CA GLU A 73 -9.86 -20.41 20.73
C GLU A 73 -10.93 -20.57 19.63
N LYS A 74 -12.22 -20.40 19.93
CA LYS A 74 -13.34 -20.65 18.99
C LYS A 74 -14.21 -19.43 18.71
N TYR A 75 -14.28 -18.51 19.64
CA TYR A 75 -15.24 -17.42 19.67
C TYR A 75 -14.51 -16.11 19.97
N SER A 76 -14.80 -15.05 19.21
CA SER A 76 -14.22 -13.74 19.47
C SER A 76 -14.96 -12.97 20.57
N HIS A 77 -16.23 -13.30 20.85
CA HIS A 77 -17.10 -12.53 21.74
C HIS A 77 -18.01 -13.41 22.60
N GLY A 78 -18.39 -12.88 23.76
CA GLY A 78 -19.55 -13.29 24.53
C GLY A 78 -20.72 -12.32 24.32
N LYS A 79 -21.94 -12.86 24.26
CA LYS A 79 -23.19 -12.11 24.27
C LYS A 79 -23.94 -12.36 25.57
N ILE A 80 -24.39 -11.28 26.22
CA ILE A 80 -25.33 -11.28 27.33
C ILE A 80 -26.68 -10.77 26.83
N ILE A 81 -27.76 -11.47 27.20
CA ILE A 81 -29.14 -11.05 26.92
C ILE A 81 -29.91 -11.04 28.25
N VAL A 82 -30.43 -9.88 28.63
CA VAL A 82 -31.26 -9.69 29.84
C VAL A 82 -32.67 -9.24 29.44
N LYS A 83 -33.70 -9.87 30.00
CA LYS A 83 -35.12 -9.57 29.75
C LYS A 83 -35.82 -9.27 31.08
N SER A 84 -36.63 -8.22 31.16
CA SER A 84 -37.44 -7.90 32.36
C SER A 84 -38.67 -7.07 32.00
N GLU A 85 -39.74 -7.21 32.77
CA GLU A 85 -40.93 -6.34 32.65
C GLU A 85 -40.73 -4.95 33.30
N LYS A 86 -39.66 -4.76 34.07
CA LYS A 86 -39.28 -3.47 34.70
C LYS A 86 -37.92 -3.03 34.19
N MET A 87 -37.64 -1.73 34.23
CA MET A 87 -36.35 -1.17 33.78
C MET A 87 -35.21 -1.64 34.69
N LEU A 88 -34.21 -2.30 34.10
CA LEU A 88 -32.96 -2.71 34.73
C LEU A 88 -31.77 -2.13 33.97
N ASN A 89 -30.78 -1.63 34.70
CA ASN A 89 -29.46 -1.33 34.15
C ASN A 89 -28.64 -2.62 34.09
N VAL A 90 -27.90 -2.82 33.00
CA VAL A 90 -27.00 -3.95 32.79
C VAL A 90 -25.63 -3.42 32.40
N SER A 91 -24.55 -3.97 32.96
CA SER A 91 -23.18 -3.58 32.62
C SER A 91 -22.21 -4.75 32.78
N VAL A 92 -21.34 -4.97 31.79
CA VAL A 92 -20.32 -6.04 31.78
C VAL A 92 -18.93 -5.42 32.02
N TYR A 93 -18.15 -5.98 32.94
CA TYR A 93 -16.83 -5.49 33.35
C TYR A 93 -15.78 -6.59 33.11
N PRO A 94 -14.64 -6.27 32.47
CA PRO A 94 -13.63 -7.28 32.10
C PRO A 94 -12.66 -7.66 33.23
N SER A 95 -12.88 -7.19 34.46
CA SER A 95 -12.17 -7.69 35.65
C SER A 95 -12.91 -7.30 36.93
N LEU A 96 -12.62 -8.01 38.03
CA LEU A 96 -13.20 -7.77 39.35
C LEU A 96 -12.91 -6.35 39.85
N LYS A 97 -11.68 -5.88 39.66
CA LYS A 97 -11.26 -4.51 39.97
C LYS A 97 -12.05 -3.45 39.18
N LYS A 98 -12.28 -3.67 37.89
CA LYS A 98 -13.12 -2.76 37.07
C LYS A 98 -14.58 -2.78 37.53
N ALA A 99 -15.10 -3.93 37.98
CA ALA A 99 -16.44 -4.04 38.57
C ALA A 99 -16.56 -3.27 39.90
N ALA A 100 -15.60 -3.44 40.82
CA ALA A 100 -15.52 -2.72 42.09
C ALA A 100 -15.41 -1.19 41.95
N GLN A 101 -14.92 -0.73 40.80
CA GLN A 101 -14.77 0.69 40.45
C GLN A 101 -15.92 1.23 39.58
N ASP A 102 -16.94 0.42 39.27
CA ASP A 102 -17.96 0.65 38.22
C ASP A 102 -17.36 1.24 36.91
N SER A 103 -16.21 0.73 36.51
CA SER A 103 -15.43 1.21 35.36
C SER A 103 -15.50 0.20 34.21
N THR A 104 -16.42 0.45 33.27
CA THR A 104 -16.47 -0.26 31.99
C THR A 104 -16.89 0.66 30.86
N PHE A 105 -16.69 0.20 29.63
CA PHE A 105 -16.90 0.94 28.40
C PHE A 105 -18.39 1.04 28.05
N ASP A 106 -18.79 2.10 27.35
CA ASP A 106 -20.22 2.37 27.06
C ASP A 106 -20.86 1.28 26.20
N LEU A 107 -20.11 0.66 25.29
CA LEU A 107 -20.55 -0.50 24.50
C LEU A 107 -20.90 -1.72 25.37
N TYR A 108 -20.40 -1.79 26.60
CA TYR A 108 -20.66 -2.88 27.55
C TYR A 108 -21.70 -2.51 28.60
N ARG A 109 -22.49 -1.46 28.33
CA ARG A 109 -23.66 -1.06 29.13
C ARG A 109 -24.93 -1.12 28.29
N GLY A 110 -26.05 -1.43 28.93
CA GLY A 110 -27.36 -1.51 28.28
C GLY A 110 -28.49 -1.44 29.30
N ALA A 111 -29.73 -1.33 28.82
CA ALA A 111 -30.92 -1.35 29.65
C ALA A 111 -31.90 -2.42 29.16
N ALA A 112 -32.48 -3.17 30.09
CA ALA A 112 -33.52 -4.16 29.81
C ALA A 112 -34.86 -3.66 30.35
N GLY A 113 -35.94 -3.87 29.60
CA GLY A 113 -37.29 -3.51 29.99
C GLY A 113 -38.33 -4.18 29.11
N LYS A 114 -39.61 -3.90 29.40
CA LYS A 114 -40.77 -4.56 28.80
C LYS A 114 -40.73 -4.62 27.27
N ASP A 115 -40.31 -3.53 26.63
CA ASP A 115 -40.32 -3.37 25.18
C ASP A 115 -39.01 -3.81 24.49
N ALA A 116 -37.91 -4.02 25.23
CA ALA A 116 -36.62 -4.40 24.68
C ALA A 116 -35.69 -5.08 25.71
N PRO A 117 -35.04 -6.22 25.36
CA PRO A 117 -33.96 -6.77 26.18
C PRO A 117 -32.70 -5.91 26.10
N ALA A 118 -31.85 -5.97 27.15
CA ALA A 118 -30.47 -5.55 27.00
C ALA A 118 -29.70 -6.66 26.27
N GLU A 119 -29.16 -6.35 25.10
CA GLU A 119 -28.22 -7.23 24.39
C GLU A 119 -26.84 -6.57 24.38
N ILE A 120 -25.87 -7.18 25.09
CA ILE A 120 -24.51 -6.64 25.24
C ILE A 120 -23.52 -7.64 24.67
N HIS A 121 -22.66 -7.16 23.77
CA HIS A 121 -21.60 -7.91 23.13
C HIS A 121 -20.26 -7.47 23.71
N PHE A 122 -19.40 -8.41 24.13
CA PHE A 122 -18.09 -8.09 24.72
C PHE A 122 -17.01 -9.08 24.21
N PRO A 123 -15.79 -8.62 23.92
CA PRO A 123 -14.74 -9.44 23.32
C PRO A 123 -14.07 -10.34 24.36
N TYR A 124 -13.66 -11.54 23.94
CA TYR A 124 -12.73 -12.39 24.67
C TYR A 124 -11.30 -11.88 24.47
N ALA A 125 -10.96 -10.82 25.21
CA ALA A 125 -9.67 -10.13 25.15
C ALA A 125 -8.90 -10.16 26.48
N TRP A 126 -9.47 -10.75 27.53
CA TRP A 126 -8.86 -10.93 28.85
C TRP A 126 -8.97 -12.39 29.29
N ASP A 127 -7.96 -12.89 30.01
CA ASP A 127 -7.94 -14.24 30.61
C ASP A 127 -8.61 -14.31 31.98
N ASN A 128 -9.11 -13.17 32.47
CA ASN A 128 -9.77 -13.04 33.75
C ASN A 128 -11.30 -13.18 33.59
N PRO A 129 -12.03 -13.62 34.64
CA PRO A 129 -13.48 -13.63 34.61
C PRO A 129 -14.08 -12.23 34.36
N TYR A 130 -15.19 -12.23 33.64
CA TYR A 130 -16.00 -11.06 33.39
C TYR A 130 -17.13 -11.02 34.42
N TYR A 131 -17.51 -9.83 34.86
CA TYR A 131 -18.56 -9.64 35.86
C TYR A 131 -19.70 -8.87 35.21
N VAL A 132 -20.95 -9.22 35.50
CA VAL A 132 -22.14 -8.51 35.01
C VAL A 132 -22.89 -7.94 36.21
N LYS A 133 -23.04 -6.62 36.25
CA LYS A 133 -23.95 -5.93 37.16
C LYS A 133 -25.33 -5.91 36.51
N VAL A 134 -26.33 -6.42 37.22
CA VAL A 134 -27.75 -6.17 36.91
C VAL A 134 -28.31 -5.37 38.07
N GLU A 135 -28.93 -4.23 37.80
CA GLU A 135 -29.27 -3.23 38.80
C GLU A 135 -30.71 -2.74 38.61
N TYR A 136 -31.52 -2.87 39.67
CA TYR A 136 -32.87 -2.33 39.74
C TYR A 136 -32.88 -1.08 40.62
N LEU A 137 -33.22 0.07 40.04
CA LEU A 137 -33.25 1.35 40.76
C LEU A 137 -34.62 1.67 41.39
N GLY A 138 -35.70 1.04 40.92
CA GLY A 138 -37.07 1.33 41.37
C GLY A 138 -37.58 2.70 40.95
N ALA A 139 -38.15 2.81 39.75
CA ALA A 139 -38.83 4.03 39.32
C ALA A 139 -40.15 4.22 40.08
N ALA A 140 -40.38 5.43 40.60
CA ALA A 140 -41.70 5.87 41.05
C ALA A 140 -42.57 6.23 39.84
N GLU A 141 -43.87 5.94 39.89
CA GLU A 141 -44.81 6.43 38.87
C GLU A 141 -45.10 7.91 39.11
N SER A 142 -44.57 8.77 38.23
CA SER A 142 -44.75 10.22 38.29
C SER A 142 -45.67 10.73 37.19
N ASP A 143 -46.96 10.42 37.31
CA ASP A 143 -48.02 11.13 36.58
C ASP A 143 -49.12 11.56 37.57
N VAL A 144 -49.53 12.83 37.48
CA VAL A 144 -50.54 13.52 38.31
C VAL A 144 -50.18 13.74 39.80
N PRO A 145 -50.22 14.99 40.32
CA PRO A 145 -50.20 15.25 41.76
C PRO A 145 -51.57 14.91 42.39
N ALA A 146 -51.71 13.72 42.96
CA ALA A 146 -52.87 13.36 43.76
C ALA A 146 -52.88 14.14 45.09
N LEU A 147 -54.01 14.82 45.38
CA LEU A 147 -54.28 15.36 46.70
C LEU A 147 -54.95 14.29 47.58
N ASP A 148 -54.36 14.07 48.75
CA ASP A 148 -54.89 13.29 49.90
C ASP A 148 -54.76 11.74 49.84
N SER A 149 -54.81 11.12 51.02
CA SER A 149 -54.90 9.67 51.31
C SER A 149 -53.74 8.73 50.93
N SER A 150 -52.60 8.91 51.62
CA SER A 150 -52.01 7.86 52.49
C SER A 150 -52.02 6.37 52.06
N GLU A 151 -51.52 6.00 50.89
CA GLU A 151 -50.89 4.68 50.68
C GLU A 151 -49.46 4.85 50.14
N ASN A 152 -48.58 3.93 50.52
CA ASN A 152 -47.15 4.00 50.26
C ASN A 152 -46.77 2.90 49.25
N GLU A 153 -47.12 3.11 47.98
CA GLU A 153 -46.85 2.14 46.91
C GLU A 153 -45.34 1.92 46.76
N GLY A 154 -44.88 0.76 47.23
CA GLY A 154 -43.47 0.39 47.16
C GLY A 154 -43.03 0.09 45.73
N ALA A 155 -41.78 0.41 45.41
CA ALA A 155 -41.15 0.05 44.14
C ALA A 155 -41.28 -1.47 43.89
N GLY A 156 -42.21 -1.83 43.01
CA GLY A 156 -42.72 -3.20 42.89
C GLY A 156 -41.69 -4.22 42.42
N THR A 157 -41.99 -5.49 42.64
CA THR A 157 -41.12 -6.62 42.28
C THR A 157 -40.72 -6.60 40.81
N ALA A 158 -39.42 -6.71 40.53
CA ALA A 158 -38.88 -6.83 39.17
C ALA A 158 -38.35 -8.26 38.94
N GLU A 159 -39.10 -9.04 38.17
CA GLU A 159 -38.64 -10.33 37.62
C GLU A 159 -37.84 -10.12 36.34
N PHE A 160 -36.81 -10.93 36.14
CA PHE A 160 -35.98 -10.92 34.95
C PHE A 160 -35.41 -12.31 34.63
N SER A 161 -34.88 -12.48 33.42
CA SER A 161 -33.94 -13.56 33.10
C SER A 161 -32.68 -12.99 32.47
N ILE A 162 -31.55 -13.64 32.73
CA ILE A 162 -30.23 -13.33 32.15
C ILE A 162 -29.66 -14.59 31.52
N SER A 163 -29.18 -14.46 30.29
CA SER A 163 -28.60 -15.57 29.52
C SER A 163 -27.31 -15.18 28.82
N TYR A 164 -26.42 -16.15 28.67
CA TYR A 164 -25.06 -15.99 28.15
C TYR A 164 -24.76 -16.97 27.00
N LYS A 165 -24.12 -16.48 25.93
CA LYS A 165 -23.76 -17.30 24.77
C LYS A 165 -22.47 -16.80 24.09
N PRO A 166 -21.49 -17.67 23.79
CA PRO A 166 -20.36 -17.36 22.91
C PRO A 166 -20.78 -17.17 21.44
N GLU A 167 -20.05 -16.32 20.70
CA GLU A 167 -20.23 -16.12 19.27
C GLU A 167 -18.99 -15.54 18.55
N ASN A 168 -19.08 -15.45 17.22
CA ASN A 168 -18.05 -14.83 16.40
C ASN A 168 -18.58 -13.59 15.70
N LEU A 169 -18.01 -12.45 16.06
CA LEU A 169 -18.13 -11.20 15.32
C LEU A 169 -16.83 -10.95 14.55
N ALA A 170 -16.95 -10.44 13.32
CA ALA A 170 -15.83 -9.90 12.56
C ALA A 170 -15.25 -8.65 13.25
N PRO A 171 -14.06 -8.16 12.86
CA PRO A 171 -13.55 -6.89 13.35
C PRO A 171 -14.54 -5.76 13.05
N SER A 172 -14.75 -4.88 14.03
CA SER A 172 -15.61 -3.71 13.86
C SER A 172 -15.01 -2.75 12.84
N GLU A 173 -15.85 -2.11 12.03
CA GLU A 173 -15.49 -0.81 11.45
C GLU A 173 -15.32 0.21 12.59
N GLN A 174 -14.55 1.29 12.42
CA GLN A 174 -14.50 2.33 13.45
C GLN A 174 -15.92 2.81 13.82
N PRO A 175 -16.25 2.92 15.13
CA PRO A 175 -17.63 3.11 15.57
C PRO A 175 -18.19 4.49 15.16
N ALA A 176 -18.91 4.49 14.04
CA ALA A 176 -19.99 5.45 13.83
C ALA A 176 -21.02 5.30 14.96
N GLN A 177 -21.50 6.41 15.49
CA GLN A 177 -22.37 6.45 16.68
C GLN A 177 -23.66 5.61 16.47
N PRO A 178 -24.16 4.95 17.53
CA PRO A 178 -25.17 3.89 17.43
C PRO A 178 -26.51 4.35 16.86
N GLU A 179 -27.31 3.37 16.42
CA GLU A 179 -28.51 3.64 15.63
C GLU A 179 -29.57 4.48 16.36
N CYS A 180 -29.90 5.57 15.63
CA CYS A 180 -32.10 7.18 14.73
C CYS A 180 -33.66 6.74 14.65
N PRO A 181 -34.60 7.22 15.51
CA PRO A 181 -36.05 7.14 15.29
C PRO A 181 -36.66 7.68 13.97
N VAL A 182 -35.87 8.08 12.96
CA VAL A 182 -36.35 8.09 11.56
C VAL A 182 -36.80 6.67 11.21
N GLU A 183 -36.03 5.66 11.64
CA GLU A 183 -36.33 4.22 11.50
C GLU A 183 -37.69 3.91 12.16
N LEU A 184 -37.95 4.42 13.36
CA LEU A 184 -39.21 4.22 14.09
C LEU A 184 -40.45 4.86 13.43
N SER A 185 -40.29 5.97 12.70
CA SER A 185 -41.41 6.60 11.98
C SER A 185 -41.66 6.00 10.59
N SER A 186 -40.66 5.36 9.97
CA SER A 186 -40.69 5.01 8.54
C SER A 186 -40.53 3.53 8.20
N SER A 187 -39.96 2.70 9.09
CA SER A 187 -39.69 1.25 8.89
C SER A 187 -40.91 0.42 8.44
N GLN A 188 -42.14 0.82 8.81
CA GLN A 188 -43.36 0.10 8.46
C GLN A 188 -44.03 0.57 7.15
N LYS A 189 -43.47 1.53 6.40
CA LYS A 189 -44.09 2.07 5.18
C LYS A 189 -43.22 1.87 3.93
N LYS A 190 -43.86 1.66 2.77
CA LYS A 190 -43.23 1.22 1.51
C LYS A 190 -42.08 2.09 0.97
N SER A 191 -42.03 3.37 1.32
CA SER A 191 -40.99 4.32 0.90
C SER A 191 -40.07 4.76 2.05
N GLY A 192 -40.19 4.14 3.23
CA GLY A 192 -39.37 4.46 4.40
C GLY A 192 -37.88 4.18 4.18
N GLY A 193 -37.51 2.98 3.72
CA GLY A 193 -36.11 2.61 3.49
C GLY A 193 -35.35 3.54 2.51
N SER A 194 -36.01 4.04 1.46
CA SER A 194 -35.40 4.97 0.51
C SER A 194 -35.44 6.44 0.96
N LEU A 195 -36.28 6.78 1.93
CA LEU A 195 -36.28 8.04 2.66
C LEU A 195 -35.15 8.05 3.70
N LEU A 196 -34.98 6.95 4.44
CA LEU A 196 -33.90 6.70 5.40
C LEU A 196 -32.52 6.76 4.75
N ALA A 197 -32.32 6.06 3.63
CA ALA A 197 -31.06 6.07 2.92
C ALA A 197 -30.68 7.49 2.45
N ALA A 198 -31.64 8.25 1.90
CA ALA A 198 -31.43 9.63 1.49
C ALA A 198 -31.16 10.56 2.70
N ILE A 199 -31.87 10.38 3.81
CA ILE A 199 -31.64 11.13 5.05
C ILE A 199 -30.24 10.86 5.63
N ARG A 200 -29.79 9.60 5.66
CA ARG A 200 -28.45 9.19 6.12
C ARG A 200 -27.36 9.75 5.20
N LEU A 201 -27.49 9.58 3.88
CA LEU A 201 -26.55 10.12 2.90
C LEU A 201 -26.41 11.65 3.02
N PHE A 202 -27.52 12.36 3.26
CA PHE A 202 -27.49 13.80 3.47
C PHE A 202 -26.83 14.17 4.79
N ARG A 203 -27.22 13.56 5.92
CA ARG A 203 -26.64 13.83 7.24
C ARG A 203 -25.11 13.69 7.22
N ASP A 204 -24.63 12.53 6.78
CA ASP A 204 -23.22 12.15 6.86
C ASP A 204 -22.41 12.78 5.73
N GLY A 205 -23.02 12.88 4.55
CA GLY A 205 -22.41 13.50 3.40
C GLY A 205 -22.39 15.02 3.40
N THR A 206 -23.21 15.67 4.23
CA THR A 206 -23.51 17.12 4.14
C THR A 206 -23.37 17.85 5.47
N LEU A 207 -24.13 17.42 6.48
CA LEU A 207 -24.27 18.17 7.74
C LEU A 207 -23.05 18.00 8.64
N ALA A 208 -22.44 16.81 8.63
CA ALA A 208 -21.23 16.51 9.38
C ALA A 208 -20.02 17.38 8.99
N LYS A 209 -20.00 17.97 7.78
CA LYS A 209 -18.84 18.68 7.23
C LYS A 209 -18.60 20.07 7.84
N THR A 210 -19.61 20.78 8.34
CA THR A 210 -19.43 22.16 8.85
C THR A 210 -19.77 22.30 10.33
N ALA A 211 -19.23 23.34 10.98
CA ALA A 211 -19.32 23.49 12.43
C ALA A 211 -20.76 23.74 12.93
N GLU A 212 -21.54 24.49 12.14
CA GLU A 212 -22.91 24.84 12.46
C GLU A 212 -23.86 23.67 12.16
N GLY A 213 -23.61 22.92 11.08
CA GLY A 213 -24.24 21.61 10.85
C GLY A 213 -24.00 20.64 12.02
N ARG A 214 -22.75 20.49 12.48
CA ARG A 214 -22.42 19.66 13.65
C ARG A 214 -23.04 20.14 14.97
N LYS A 215 -23.11 21.45 15.23
CA LYS A 215 -23.82 22.00 16.40
C LYS A 215 -25.31 21.64 16.36
N LEU A 216 -25.92 21.71 15.18
CA LEU A 216 -27.34 21.41 15.02
C LEU A 216 -27.62 19.91 15.13
N SER A 217 -26.74 19.07 14.57
CA SER A 217 -26.66 17.63 14.87
C SER A 217 -26.28 17.30 16.32
N SER A 218 -25.98 18.28 17.19
CA SER A 218 -25.87 18.08 18.65
C SER A 218 -27.13 18.50 19.41
N LEU A 219 -27.84 19.54 18.95
CA LEU A 219 -29.17 19.90 19.50
C LEU A 219 -30.20 18.79 19.23
N TYR A 220 -30.17 18.27 18.00
CA TYR A 220 -30.71 16.98 17.54
C TYR A 220 -30.67 15.86 18.59
N TYR A 221 -29.46 15.44 18.96
CA TYR A 221 -29.22 14.31 19.84
C TYR A 221 -29.71 14.54 21.28
N LYS A 222 -29.97 15.79 21.68
CA LYS A 222 -30.54 16.15 22.98
C LYS A 222 -32.07 16.14 22.97
N ALA A 223 -32.71 16.63 21.91
CA ALA A 223 -34.17 16.70 21.81
C ALA A 223 -34.82 15.36 21.43
N SER A 224 -34.11 14.51 20.68
CA SER A 224 -34.69 13.26 20.16
C SER A 224 -35.33 12.30 21.17
N PRO A 225 -34.79 12.04 22.38
CA PRO A 225 -35.33 10.97 23.22
C PRO A 225 -36.80 11.20 23.61
N PHE A 226 -37.15 12.46 23.87
CA PHE A 226 -38.49 12.88 24.25
C PHE A 226 -39.47 12.79 23.07
N LEU A 227 -39.03 13.19 21.86
CA LEU A 227 -39.82 12.99 20.64
C LEU A 227 -39.99 11.50 20.32
N ALA A 228 -38.94 10.69 20.49
CA ALA A 228 -39.01 9.25 20.27
C ALA A 228 -40.07 8.61 21.18
N ALA A 229 -40.11 8.97 22.47
CA ALA A 229 -41.15 8.54 23.40
C ALA A 229 -42.57 8.93 22.93
N LYS A 230 -42.80 10.21 22.59
CA LYS A 230 -44.12 10.66 22.08
C LYS A 230 -44.52 9.98 20.78
N LEU A 231 -43.56 9.67 19.90
CA LEU A 231 -43.81 8.93 18.67
C LEU A 231 -44.02 7.44 18.91
N ILE A 232 -43.39 6.78 19.89
CA ILE A 232 -43.67 5.37 20.21
C ILE A 232 -45.14 5.18 20.62
N VAL A 233 -45.70 6.10 21.43
CA VAL A 233 -47.10 6.00 21.87
C VAL A 233 -48.12 6.52 20.85
N SER A 234 -47.85 7.64 20.16
CA SER A 234 -48.84 8.24 19.24
C SER A 234 -48.69 7.78 17.80
N LYS A 235 -49.53 6.84 17.38
CA LYS A 235 -49.60 6.34 15.99
C LYS A 235 -49.92 7.46 14.99
N ASP A 236 -50.73 8.44 15.39
CA ASP A 236 -51.13 9.51 14.49
C ASP A 236 -50.04 10.57 14.34
N LYS A 237 -49.29 10.91 15.41
CA LYS A 237 -48.05 11.70 15.25
C LYS A 237 -46.96 10.94 14.48
N ARG A 238 -46.86 9.59 14.57
CA ARG A 238 -45.99 8.81 13.66
C ARG A 238 -46.38 8.97 12.19
N ASN A 239 -47.68 8.87 11.89
CA ASN A 239 -48.18 9.10 10.54
C ASN A 239 -47.90 10.54 10.08
N GLU A 240 -48.21 11.53 10.91
CA GLU A 240 -47.99 12.94 10.61
C GLU A 240 -46.51 13.25 10.32
N VAL A 241 -45.59 12.83 11.20
CA VAL A 241 -44.14 12.99 10.98
C VAL A 241 -43.70 12.28 9.69
N TYR A 242 -44.19 11.06 9.44
CA TYR A 242 -43.87 10.34 8.21
C TYR A 242 -44.39 11.03 6.94
N GLU A 243 -45.65 11.49 6.90
CA GLU A 243 -46.19 12.16 5.71
C GLU A 243 -45.49 13.51 5.46
N ASN A 244 -45.13 14.25 6.52
CA ASN A 244 -44.32 15.47 6.38
C ASN A 244 -42.89 15.17 5.86
N LEU A 245 -42.24 14.11 6.33
CA LEU A 245 -40.94 13.67 5.79
C LEU A 245 -41.04 13.19 4.33
N ILE A 246 -42.15 12.59 3.92
CA ILE A 246 -42.40 12.23 2.51
C ILE A 246 -42.59 13.46 1.63
N ILE A 247 -43.25 14.52 2.12
CA ILE A 247 -43.35 15.81 1.42
C ILE A 247 -41.96 16.43 1.20
N LEU A 248 -41.03 16.23 2.13
CA LEU A 248 -39.66 16.77 2.06
C LEU A 248 -38.67 15.84 1.34
N LYS A 249 -39.03 14.59 1.04
CA LYS A 249 -38.15 13.64 0.33
C LYS A 249 -37.59 14.18 -1.00
N PRO A 250 -38.38 14.85 -1.88
CA PRO A 250 -37.87 15.34 -3.16
C PRO A 250 -36.73 16.36 -3.02
N ILE A 251 -36.80 17.22 -1.99
CA ILE A 251 -35.71 18.16 -1.63
C ILE A 251 -34.45 17.37 -1.28
N ILE A 252 -34.58 16.38 -0.40
CA ILE A 252 -33.46 15.60 0.13
C ILE A 252 -32.84 14.75 -0.99
N ASP A 253 -33.65 14.18 -1.88
CA ASP A 253 -33.20 13.42 -3.06
C ASP A 253 -32.49 14.33 -4.08
N ASP A 254 -33.00 15.54 -4.34
CA ASP A 254 -32.37 16.50 -5.26
C ASP A 254 -31.03 17.02 -4.72
N LEU A 255 -30.98 17.39 -3.44
CA LEU A 255 -29.74 17.76 -2.76
C LEU A 255 -28.71 16.64 -2.83
N ASN A 256 -29.05 15.43 -2.38
CA ASN A 256 -28.15 14.28 -2.41
C ASN A 256 -27.59 13.95 -3.80
N LYS A 257 -28.39 14.15 -4.85
CA LYS A 257 -28.01 13.81 -6.22
C LYS A 257 -27.23 14.92 -6.92
N ASN A 258 -27.62 16.17 -6.73
CA ASN A 258 -27.13 17.33 -7.49
C ASN A 258 -26.22 18.25 -6.65
N GLY A 259 -26.08 17.98 -5.36
CA GLY A 259 -25.14 18.67 -4.48
C GLY A 259 -25.38 20.18 -4.38
N ALA A 260 -24.29 20.95 -4.52
CA ALA A 260 -24.34 22.41 -4.54
C ALA A 260 -25.03 22.99 -5.80
N ASP A 261 -25.17 22.19 -6.87
CA ASP A 261 -25.82 22.57 -8.12
C ASP A 261 -27.35 22.38 -8.09
N SER A 262 -27.92 22.01 -6.94
CA SER A 262 -29.38 21.94 -6.76
C SER A 262 -30.06 23.30 -7.04
N THR A 263 -31.11 23.24 -7.86
CA THR A 263 -31.92 24.39 -8.26
C THR A 263 -33.29 24.44 -7.58
N HIS A 264 -33.57 23.55 -6.62
CA HIS A 264 -34.90 23.42 -6.01
C HIS A 264 -35.32 24.68 -5.23
N VAL A 265 -36.60 25.05 -5.37
CA VAL A 265 -37.23 26.20 -4.70
C VAL A 265 -38.32 25.68 -3.77
N ILE A 266 -38.29 26.12 -2.52
CA ILE A 266 -39.15 25.61 -1.45
C ILE A 266 -40.59 26.05 -1.69
N SER A 267 -41.52 25.11 -1.80
CA SER A 267 -42.94 25.40 -1.90
C SER A 267 -43.60 25.67 -0.55
N LYS A 268 -44.81 26.23 -0.57
CA LYS A 268 -45.63 26.44 0.64
C LYS A 268 -46.02 25.14 1.35
N ASN A 269 -46.05 24.01 0.64
CA ASN A 269 -46.33 22.71 1.23
C ASN A 269 -45.09 22.14 1.94
N GLU A 270 -43.91 22.30 1.34
CA GLU A 270 -42.64 21.91 1.98
C GLU A 270 -42.36 22.79 3.19
N GLN A 271 -42.50 24.12 3.09
CA GLN A 271 -42.40 25.01 4.26
C GLN A 271 -43.35 24.57 5.39
N LYS A 272 -44.62 24.26 5.07
CA LYS A 272 -45.57 23.80 6.09
C LYS A 272 -45.13 22.47 6.72
N ALA A 273 -44.57 21.54 5.93
CA ALA A 273 -44.02 20.30 6.46
C ALA A 273 -42.81 20.53 7.40
N ILE A 274 -41.94 21.51 7.09
CA ILE A 274 -40.84 21.93 7.99
C ILE A 274 -41.41 22.45 9.32
N GLN A 275 -42.40 23.34 9.28
CA GLN A 275 -43.05 23.89 10.48
C GLN A 275 -43.71 22.79 11.32
N ASN A 276 -44.52 21.92 10.70
CA ASN A 276 -45.18 20.81 11.42
C ASN A 276 -44.16 19.89 12.14
N LEU A 277 -42.98 19.67 11.55
CA LEU A 277 -41.90 18.89 12.17
C LEU A 277 -41.21 19.65 13.31
N TYR A 278 -41.00 20.97 13.17
CA TYR A 278 -40.53 21.81 14.27
C TYR A 278 -41.48 21.73 15.47
N ASP A 279 -42.76 22.04 15.24
CA ASP A 279 -43.78 22.11 16.29
C ASP A 279 -43.91 20.76 17.04
N ASN A 280 -43.95 19.65 16.31
CA ASN A 280 -44.00 18.31 16.91
C ASN A 280 -42.75 17.95 17.73
N THR A 281 -41.58 18.51 17.40
CA THR A 281 -40.33 18.32 18.18
C THR A 281 -40.30 19.24 19.39
N TYR A 282 -40.73 20.49 19.22
CA TYR A 282 -40.78 21.50 20.27
C TYR A 282 -41.75 21.07 21.37
N GLU A 283 -42.99 20.72 21.02
CA GLU A 283 -43.98 20.14 21.94
C GLU A 283 -43.48 18.90 22.68
N ALA A 284 -42.46 18.21 22.17
CA ALA A 284 -41.92 17.00 22.78
C ALA A 284 -40.76 17.28 23.75
N ALA A 285 -40.04 18.39 23.61
CA ALA A 285 -38.86 18.71 24.38
C ALA A 285 -39.18 19.20 25.81
N PRO A 286 -38.23 19.10 26.76
CA PRO A 286 -38.30 19.83 28.03
C PRO A 286 -37.93 21.31 27.84
N GLU A 287 -38.46 22.17 28.71
CA GLU A 287 -38.29 23.64 28.75
C GLU A 287 -36.83 24.14 28.59
N SER A 288 -35.86 23.37 29.09
CA SER A 288 -34.42 23.68 28.97
C SER A 288 -33.84 23.48 27.56
N LEU A 289 -34.50 22.69 26.72
CA LEU A 289 -34.18 22.50 25.30
C LEU A 289 -35.08 23.34 24.39
N GLU A 290 -36.36 23.55 24.75
CA GLU A 290 -37.28 24.46 24.04
C GLU A 290 -36.62 25.83 23.78
N LYS A 291 -36.01 26.43 24.80
CA LYS A 291 -35.28 27.71 24.65
C LYS A 291 -34.11 27.65 23.65
N GLN A 292 -33.38 26.53 23.59
CA GLN A 292 -32.29 26.35 22.62
C GLN A 292 -32.80 26.11 21.19
N MET A 293 -34.00 25.52 21.06
CA MET A 293 -34.71 25.36 19.79
C MET A 293 -35.24 26.70 19.29
N ASP A 294 -35.81 27.53 20.17
CA ASP A 294 -36.20 28.91 19.86
C ASP A 294 -35.01 29.79 19.45
N GLU A 295 -33.90 29.73 20.19
CA GLU A 295 -32.65 30.44 19.83
C GLU A 295 -32.03 29.94 18.50
N ALA A 296 -32.48 28.81 17.96
CA ALA A 296 -32.15 28.34 16.62
C ALA A 296 -33.21 28.74 15.58
N ALA A 297 -34.51 28.60 15.87
CA ALA A 297 -35.62 28.92 14.97
C ALA A 297 -35.76 30.43 14.70
N GLN A 298 -35.57 31.28 15.72
CA GLN A 298 -35.68 32.75 15.61
C GLN A 298 -34.63 33.38 14.68
N LYS A 299 -33.54 32.66 14.35
CA LYS A 299 -32.49 33.16 13.44
C LYS A 299 -32.94 33.24 11.97
N VAL A 300 -34.10 32.68 11.61
CA VAL A 300 -34.32 32.15 10.25
C VAL A 300 -35.74 32.27 9.68
N ASP A 301 -36.73 32.61 10.49
CA ASP A 301 -38.13 32.73 10.05
C ASP A 301 -38.66 31.48 9.32
N ILE A 302 -38.92 30.39 10.07
CA ILE A 302 -39.53 29.15 9.53
C ILE A 302 -40.91 29.45 8.88
N SER A 303 -41.58 30.52 9.31
CA SER A 303 -42.79 31.10 8.72
C SER A 303 -42.59 31.81 7.36
N GLY A 304 -41.37 32.02 6.89
CA GLY A 304 -41.04 32.76 5.65
C GLY A 304 -40.55 31.95 4.44
N LEU A 305 -40.08 30.70 4.62
CA LEU A 305 -39.20 30.00 3.66
C LEU A 305 -39.75 29.75 2.23
N ALA A 306 -41.06 29.83 1.98
CA ALA A 306 -41.63 29.44 0.69
C ALA A 306 -41.39 30.48 -0.42
N GLY A 307 -40.58 30.09 -1.41
CA GLY A 307 -40.12 30.93 -2.52
C GLY A 307 -38.60 31.05 -2.60
N GLU A 308 -37.87 30.62 -1.56
CA GLU A 308 -36.40 30.65 -1.53
C GLU A 308 -35.78 29.37 -2.09
N ARG A 309 -34.54 29.46 -2.59
CA ARG A 309 -33.79 28.31 -3.11
C ARG A 309 -33.14 27.53 -1.98
N ILE A 310 -33.23 26.20 -2.05
CA ILE A 310 -32.73 25.30 -1.01
C ILE A 310 -31.24 25.52 -0.70
N THR A 311 -30.42 25.69 -1.74
CA THR A 311 -28.97 25.90 -1.66
C THR A 311 -28.60 27.28 -1.13
N ASP A 312 -29.42 28.30 -1.34
CA ASP A 312 -29.15 29.65 -0.86
C ASP A 312 -29.42 29.75 0.64
N VAL A 313 -30.52 29.19 1.15
CA VAL A 313 -30.79 29.14 2.60
C VAL A 313 -29.90 28.13 3.34
N MET A 314 -29.48 27.03 2.68
CA MET A 314 -28.44 26.14 3.22
C MET A 314 -27.06 26.79 3.26
N LYS A 315 -26.78 27.76 2.39
CA LYS A 315 -25.53 28.53 2.37
C LYS A 315 -25.53 29.64 3.41
N ASP A 316 -26.67 30.31 3.60
CA ASP A 316 -26.84 31.22 4.73
C ASP A 316 -26.85 30.47 6.08
N GLY A 317 -27.01 29.14 6.06
CA GLY A 317 -26.72 28.18 7.15
C GLY A 317 -25.43 27.33 7.00
N ASP A 318 -24.54 27.65 6.04
CA ASP A 318 -23.10 27.27 5.97
C ASP A 318 -22.68 25.78 5.67
N ILE A 319 -23.14 25.05 4.60
CA ILE A 319 -23.07 23.52 4.41
C ILE A 319 -22.86 22.88 2.93
N SER A 320 -22.35 21.60 2.66
CA SER A 320 -22.14 20.88 1.28
C SER A 320 -21.80 19.29 1.16
N LEU A 321 -21.81 18.52 -0.01
CA LEU A 321 -22.21 17.03 -0.28
C LEU A 321 -21.28 15.89 -1.00
N PRO A 322 -21.66 14.55 -1.27
CA PRO A 322 -20.89 13.37 -1.91
C PRO A 322 -21.61 12.15 -2.74
N GLU A 323 -21.00 10.94 -3.06
CA GLU A 323 -21.52 9.74 -3.92
C GLU A 323 -20.80 8.27 -3.83
N THR A 324 -21.24 7.13 -4.53
CA THR A 324 -20.58 5.80 -5.03
C THR A 324 -21.05 4.29 -4.66
N SER A 325 -20.69 3.16 -5.41
CA SER A 325 -21.11 1.66 -5.22
C SER A 325 -20.41 0.44 -6.02
N ILE A 326 -20.62 -0.93 -5.74
CA ILE A 326 -19.91 -2.19 -6.33
C ILE A 326 -20.69 -3.62 -6.53
N SER A 327 -20.08 -4.88 -6.60
CA SER A 327 -20.62 -6.21 -7.21
C SER A 327 -20.24 -7.71 -6.67
N GLY A 328 -20.43 -8.89 -7.39
CA GLY A 328 -20.16 -10.34 -6.93
C GLY A 328 -20.39 -11.67 -7.85
N LYS A 329 -20.17 -12.98 -7.38
CA LYS A 329 -20.24 -14.35 -8.13
C LYS A 329 -20.58 -15.69 -7.29
N TYR A 330 -21.05 -16.85 -7.89
CA TYR A 330 -21.96 -17.91 -7.24
C TYR A 330 -21.89 -19.48 -7.47
N ILE A 331 -22.77 -20.24 -6.75
CA ILE A 331 -23.23 -21.67 -6.74
C ILE A 331 -24.78 -21.68 -6.60
N ILE A 332 -25.52 -22.71 -7.08
CA ILE A 332 -27.00 -22.83 -6.97
C ILE A 332 -27.47 -24.21 -6.49
N LYS A 333 -28.43 -24.28 -5.54
CA LYS A 333 -29.24 -25.48 -5.21
C LYS A 333 -30.62 -25.44 -5.90
N ILE A 334 -31.02 -26.56 -6.48
CA ILE A 334 -32.36 -26.82 -7.02
C ILE A 334 -33.19 -27.56 -5.97
N LYS A 335 -34.46 -27.18 -5.83
CA LYS A 335 -35.42 -27.78 -4.89
C LYS A 335 -35.60 -29.28 -5.14
N ASP A 336 -35.82 -30.03 -4.07
CA ASP A 336 -36.02 -31.47 -4.17
C ASP A 336 -37.36 -31.77 -4.87
N GLY A 337 -37.38 -32.79 -5.74
CA GLY A 337 -38.50 -33.01 -6.68
C GLY A 337 -38.52 -32.09 -7.91
N LYS A 338 -37.45 -31.32 -8.13
CA LYS A 338 -37.22 -30.55 -9.37
C LYS A 338 -35.89 -30.90 -10.03
N GLU A 339 -35.83 -30.71 -11.35
CA GLU A 339 -34.62 -30.93 -12.16
C GLU A 339 -34.11 -29.62 -12.80
N LEU A 340 -32.86 -29.62 -13.26
CA LEU A 340 -32.24 -28.49 -13.97
C LEU A 340 -33.05 -28.05 -15.21
N GLY A 341 -33.78 -28.97 -15.85
CA GLY A 341 -34.69 -28.67 -16.95
C GLY A 341 -35.86 -27.77 -16.57
N ASP A 342 -36.46 -27.96 -15.38
CA ASP A 342 -37.58 -27.14 -14.91
C ASP A 342 -37.18 -25.66 -14.83
N ILE A 343 -36.04 -25.37 -14.21
CA ILE A 343 -35.60 -23.98 -13.99
C ILE A 343 -35.21 -23.33 -15.32
N LYS A 344 -34.52 -24.04 -16.21
CA LYS A 344 -34.22 -23.52 -17.56
C LYS A 344 -35.48 -23.18 -18.36
N SER A 345 -36.57 -23.95 -18.18
CA SER A 345 -37.85 -23.71 -18.85
C SER A 345 -38.64 -22.50 -18.33
N THR A 346 -38.27 -21.96 -17.16
CA THR A 346 -39.03 -20.91 -16.49
C THR A 346 -38.79 -19.54 -17.12
N SER A 347 -39.81 -18.99 -17.76
CA SER A 347 -39.78 -17.72 -18.49
C SER A 347 -40.14 -16.50 -17.64
N GLY A 348 -39.74 -15.31 -18.11
CA GLY A 348 -40.17 -14.02 -17.55
C GLY A 348 -39.23 -13.36 -16.54
N TYR A 349 -38.08 -13.97 -16.23
CA TYR A 349 -37.10 -13.47 -15.25
C TYR A 349 -35.82 -13.01 -15.94
N ALA A 350 -35.31 -11.81 -15.60
CA ALA A 350 -34.07 -11.26 -16.17
C ALA A 350 -32.85 -12.18 -15.96
N ALA A 351 -32.83 -12.97 -14.87
CA ALA A 351 -31.77 -13.91 -14.54
C ALA A 351 -31.79 -15.22 -15.38
N GLN A 352 -32.80 -15.45 -16.22
CA GLN A 352 -32.95 -16.68 -17.01
C GLN A 352 -31.77 -16.89 -17.97
N SER A 353 -31.23 -15.81 -18.56
CA SER A 353 -30.05 -15.87 -19.44
C SER A 353 -28.84 -16.48 -18.74
N VAL A 354 -28.61 -16.10 -17.48
CA VAL A 354 -27.50 -16.57 -16.66
C VAL A 354 -27.68 -18.05 -16.27
N VAL A 355 -28.85 -18.45 -15.77
CA VAL A 355 -29.11 -19.85 -15.37
C VAL A 355 -29.19 -20.80 -16.56
N SER A 356 -29.55 -20.31 -17.75
CA SER A 356 -29.53 -21.12 -18.98
C SER A 356 -28.14 -21.68 -19.31
N SER A 357 -27.07 -21.04 -18.83
CA SER A 357 -25.67 -21.43 -19.07
C SER A 357 -25.19 -22.63 -18.24
N ILE A 358 -25.86 -22.98 -17.14
CA ILE A 358 -25.46 -24.06 -16.21
C ILE A 358 -25.76 -25.43 -16.83
N ASN A 359 -24.83 -26.38 -16.81
CA ASN A 359 -24.96 -27.68 -17.47
C ASN A 359 -24.95 -28.85 -16.47
N SER A 360 -25.36 -30.03 -16.94
CA SER A 360 -25.33 -31.26 -16.13
C SER A 360 -23.91 -31.68 -15.71
N SER A 361 -22.87 -31.20 -16.39
CA SER A 361 -21.45 -31.32 -16.02
C SER A 361 -21.06 -30.48 -14.81
N ASP A 362 -21.81 -29.41 -14.55
CA ASP A 362 -21.46 -28.38 -13.56
C ASP A 362 -22.09 -28.71 -12.19
N ARG A 363 -22.66 -29.91 -12.07
CA ARG A 363 -23.31 -30.49 -10.88
C ARG A 363 -22.25 -30.85 -9.84
N LEU A 364 -22.42 -30.33 -8.63
CA LEU A 364 -21.54 -30.62 -7.49
C LEU A 364 -21.92 -31.96 -6.86
N PHE A 365 -23.07 -32.01 -6.18
CA PHE A 365 -23.69 -33.20 -5.61
C PHE A 365 -25.16 -32.92 -5.27
N GLY A 366 -25.97 -33.96 -5.06
CA GLY A 366 -27.41 -33.80 -4.89
C GLY A 366 -28.03 -33.00 -6.03
N ASN A 367 -28.79 -31.95 -5.72
CA ASN A 367 -29.38 -31.03 -6.69
C ASN A 367 -28.61 -29.69 -6.81
N MET A 368 -27.29 -29.66 -6.57
CA MET A 368 -26.45 -28.45 -6.61
C MET A 368 -25.54 -28.35 -7.84
N TYR A 369 -25.28 -27.12 -8.30
CA TYR A 369 -24.51 -26.79 -9.51
C TYR A 369 -23.69 -25.50 -9.33
N GLU A 370 -22.51 -25.38 -9.94
CA GLU A 370 -21.74 -24.11 -9.95
C GLU A 370 -22.28 -23.11 -10.99
N LEU A 371 -22.23 -21.81 -10.71
CA LEU A 371 -22.55 -20.75 -11.67
C LEU A 371 -21.42 -19.70 -11.79
N ASN A 372 -20.83 -19.58 -12.98
CA ASN A 372 -19.70 -18.69 -13.22
C ASN A 372 -20.13 -17.42 -13.99
N ILE A 373 -20.69 -16.43 -13.27
CA ILE A 373 -20.95 -15.11 -13.84
C ILE A 373 -19.60 -14.43 -14.13
N LYS A 374 -19.34 -14.19 -15.41
CA LYS A 374 -18.25 -13.34 -15.90
C LYS A 374 -18.87 -12.15 -16.62
N ASP A 375 -18.05 -11.14 -16.89
CA ASP A 375 -18.47 -9.96 -17.64
C ASP A 375 -18.67 -10.30 -19.13
N THR A 376 -19.80 -10.94 -19.45
CA THR A 376 -20.13 -11.47 -20.78
C THR A 376 -20.79 -10.42 -21.68
N ALA A 377 -20.19 -9.23 -21.75
CA ALA A 377 -20.43 -8.28 -22.85
C ALA A 377 -19.99 -8.84 -24.23
N ALA A 378 -19.22 -9.93 -24.25
CA ALA A 378 -18.81 -10.63 -25.47
C ALA A 378 -19.08 -12.15 -25.38
N GLN A 379 -19.98 -12.65 -26.24
CA GLN A 379 -19.94 -13.95 -26.94
C GLN A 379 -21.23 -14.14 -27.78
N ASN A 380 -22.40 -13.71 -27.29
CA ASN A 380 -23.72 -14.04 -27.88
C ASN A 380 -24.52 -12.85 -28.46
N GLY A 381 -23.87 -11.90 -29.14
CA GLY A 381 -24.46 -11.07 -30.21
C GLY A 381 -25.67 -10.17 -29.90
N LEU A 382 -26.08 -10.00 -28.64
CA LEU A 382 -27.21 -9.16 -28.23
C LEU A 382 -26.73 -7.80 -27.67
N GLN A 383 -27.56 -6.77 -27.79
CA GLN A 383 -27.12 -5.39 -27.55
C GLN A 383 -26.81 -5.11 -26.07
N ALA A 384 -25.66 -4.48 -25.83
CA ALA A 384 -25.17 -4.10 -24.50
C ALA A 384 -25.86 -2.81 -24.00
N SER A 385 -27.16 -2.88 -23.71
CA SER A 385 -27.96 -1.73 -23.23
C SER A 385 -28.92 -2.07 -22.08
N SER A 386 -28.87 -3.29 -21.52
CA SER A 386 -29.74 -3.72 -20.40
C SER A 386 -29.18 -4.85 -19.52
N ALA A 387 -27.87 -5.14 -19.63
CA ALA A 387 -27.21 -6.24 -18.90
C ALA A 387 -26.47 -5.82 -17.61
N SER A 388 -26.59 -4.55 -17.20
CA SER A 388 -26.12 -4.10 -15.89
C SER A 388 -27.05 -4.57 -14.76
N ALA A 389 -26.45 -4.97 -13.63
CA ALA A 389 -27.12 -5.40 -12.40
C ALA A 389 -28.05 -6.65 -12.51
N LEU A 390 -27.42 -7.84 -12.52
CA LEU A 390 -28.02 -9.06 -11.97
C LEU A 390 -27.34 -9.44 -10.65
N THR A 391 -28.13 -9.74 -9.64
CA THR A 391 -27.70 -10.03 -8.25
C THR A 391 -28.04 -11.47 -7.84
N ALA A 392 -27.36 -12.01 -6.83
CA ALA A 392 -27.66 -13.33 -6.25
C ALA A 392 -29.16 -13.47 -5.91
N SER A 393 -29.74 -12.45 -5.27
CA SER A 393 -31.16 -12.43 -4.88
C SER A 393 -32.15 -12.42 -6.07
N GLN A 394 -31.72 -12.19 -7.31
CA GLN A 394 -32.54 -12.38 -8.51
C GLN A 394 -32.44 -13.81 -9.09
N LEU A 395 -31.38 -14.55 -8.75
CA LEU A 395 -31.23 -15.97 -9.09
C LEU A 395 -32.01 -16.85 -8.10
N GLU A 396 -31.98 -16.51 -6.80
CA GLU A 396 -32.76 -17.21 -5.76
C GLU A 396 -34.28 -17.13 -5.96
N LYS A 397 -34.75 -16.04 -6.59
CA LYS A 397 -36.17 -15.81 -6.88
C LYS A 397 -36.70 -16.63 -8.06
N LEU A 398 -35.87 -17.43 -8.72
CA LEU A 398 -36.30 -18.31 -9.81
C LEU A 398 -37.10 -19.51 -9.27
N PRO A 399 -38.32 -19.77 -9.78
CA PRO A 399 -39.08 -20.97 -9.47
C PRO A 399 -38.26 -22.26 -9.62
N GLY A 400 -38.16 -23.02 -8.52
CA GLY A 400 -37.36 -24.25 -8.44
C GLY A 400 -35.96 -24.08 -7.86
N VAL A 401 -35.42 -22.86 -7.74
CA VAL A 401 -34.18 -22.61 -6.95
C VAL A 401 -34.51 -22.68 -5.46
N GLU A 402 -33.57 -23.20 -4.66
CA GLU A 402 -33.65 -23.30 -3.20
C GLU A 402 -32.82 -22.21 -2.52
N PHE A 403 -31.55 -22.05 -2.92
CA PHE A 403 -30.63 -20.99 -2.50
C PHE A 403 -29.53 -20.75 -3.55
N VAL A 404 -28.83 -19.61 -3.47
CA VAL A 404 -27.67 -19.26 -4.31
C VAL A 404 -26.55 -18.64 -3.46
N GLU A 405 -25.47 -19.38 -3.25
CA GLU A 405 -24.34 -18.97 -2.39
C GLU A 405 -23.09 -18.59 -3.21
N PRO A 406 -22.19 -17.72 -2.73
CA PRO A 406 -20.89 -17.49 -3.38
C PRO A 406 -19.92 -18.68 -3.20
N VAL A 407 -19.10 -19.00 -4.21
CA VAL A 407 -18.09 -20.06 -4.11
C VAL A 407 -17.01 -19.69 -3.09
N GLN A 408 -16.88 -20.47 -2.01
CA GLN A 408 -15.86 -20.30 -0.98
C GLN A 408 -14.65 -21.23 -1.19
N LYS A 409 -13.54 -20.97 -0.49
CA LYS A 409 -12.29 -21.77 -0.53
C LYS A 409 -11.65 -21.81 0.86
N PHE A 410 -11.12 -22.98 1.26
CA PHE A 410 -10.59 -23.20 2.61
C PHE A 410 -9.16 -23.79 2.61
N ARG A 411 -8.39 -23.46 3.65
CA ARG A 411 -7.17 -24.15 4.12
C ARG A 411 -7.03 -23.91 5.64
N ALA A 412 -6.26 -24.73 6.35
CA ALA A 412 -5.92 -24.48 7.76
C ALA A 412 -5.03 -23.22 7.91
N LEU A 413 -5.17 -22.54 9.06
CA LEU A 413 -4.51 -21.28 9.45
C LEU A 413 -4.21 -21.29 10.97
N SER A 414 -3.72 -20.15 11.50
CA SER A 414 -3.54 -19.85 12.92
C SER A 414 -4.78 -20.14 13.78
N ALA A 415 -4.56 -20.36 15.08
CA ALA A 415 -5.60 -20.50 16.10
C ALA A 415 -6.25 -19.17 16.52
N ASP A 416 -5.69 -18.02 16.14
CA ASP A 416 -6.17 -16.70 16.57
C ASP A 416 -7.42 -16.30 15.75
N VAL A 417 -8.55 -16.07 16.43
CA VAL A 417 -9.89 -16.07 15.82
C VAL A 417 -10.08 -14.99 14.74
N GLN A 418 -9.45 -13.82 14.89
CA GLN A 418 -9.54 -12.71 13.93
C GLN A 418 -8.43 -12.75 12.85
N PHE A 419 -7.48 -13.69 12.91
CA PHE A 419 -6.41 -13.81 11.90
C PHE A 419 -6.92 -13.91 10.44
N PRO A 420 -8.06 -14.56 10.12
CA PRO A 420 -8.60 -14.58 8.75
C PRO A 420 -8.89 -13.19 8.13
N TYR A 421 -9.04 -12.15 8.95
CA TYR A 421 -9.29 -10.77 8.51
C TYR A 421 -8.00 -9.95 8.33
N GLN A 422 -6.85 -10.41 8.82
CA GLN A 422 -5.56 -9.70 8.78
C GLN A 422 -4.92 -9.76 7.38
N TRP A 423 -5.54 -9.10 6.39
CA TRP A 423 -5.09 -9.11 5.00
C TRP A 423 -3.65 -8.65 4.82
N SER A 424 -3.16 -7.74 5.67
CA SER A 424 -1.79 -7.21 5.63
C SER A 424 -0.72 -8.26 5.94
N LEU A 425 -1.10 -9.32 6.66
CA LEU A 425 -0.27 -10.50 6.89
C LEU A 425 -0.46 -11.50 5.75
N GLN A 426 -1.70 -11.75 5.32
CA GLN A 426 -2.03 -12.87 4.45
C GLN A 426 -3.14 -12.52 3.43
N ASN A 427 -2.76 -11.84 2.34
CA ASN A 427 -3.68 -11.45 1.28
C ASN A 427 -3.86 -12.59 0.26
N LYS A 428 -4.96 -13.34 0.40
CA LYS A 428 -5.31 -14.45 -0.51
C LYS A 428 -5.93 -14.01 -1.85
N GLY A 429 -6.11 -12.70 -2.07
CA GLY A 429 -6.88 -12.18 -3.20
C GLY A 429 -8.39 -12.44 -3.07
N LEU A 430 -8.91 -12.35 -1.84
CA LEU A 430 -10.34 -12.37 -1.53
C LEU A 430 -10.83 -10.94 -1.28
N HIS A 431 -12.15 -10.70 -1.37
CA HIS A 431 -12.76 -9.37 -1.15
C HIS A 431 -12.05 -8.26 -1.95
N GLU A 432 -11.97 -8.50 -3.26
CA GLU A 432 -11.32 -7.66 -4.30
C GLU A 432 -9.79 -7.49 -4.18
N GLY A 433 -9.18 -7.97 -3.10
CA GLY A 433 -7.73 -7.91 -2.89
C GLY A 433 -6.89 -8.58 -3.98
N LYS A 434 -5.62 -8.20 -4.05
CA LYS A 434 -4.60 -8.82 -4.91
C LYS A 434 -3.80 -9.83 -4.10
N ALA A 435 -3.74 -11.08 -4.56
CA ALA A 435 -2.99 -12.13 -3.86
C ALA A 435 -1.49 -11.78 -3.72
N HIS A 436 -0.92 -12.02 -2.54
CA HIS A 436 0.44 -11.59 -2.14
C HIS A 436 0.66 -10.06 -2.13
N ALA A 437 -0.43 -9.28 -1.97
CA ALA A 437 -0.35 -7.88 -1.57
C ALA A 437 -0.39 -7.77 -0.04
N ASP A 438 0.68 -8.25 0.60
CA ASP A 438 0.89 -8.37 2.04
C ASP A 438 2.39 -8.29 2.37
N ILE A 439 2.79 -8.50 3.63
CA ILE A 439 4.21 -8.49 4.05
C ILE A 439 4.95 -9.83 3.82
N HIS A 440 4.30 -10.83 3.20
CA HIS A 440 4.72 -12.24 3.10
C HIS A 440 4.87 -12.93 4.47
N TYR A 441 3.86 -12.75 5.34
CA TYR A 441 3.89 -13.24 6.73
C TYR A 441 4.04 -14.76 6.83
N ASP A 442 3.38 -15.55 5.98
CA ASP A 442 3.49 -17.01 5.97
C ASP A 442 4.96 -17.47 5.81
N ASP A 443 5.66 -16.93 4.81
CA ASP A 443 7.05 -17.25 4.53
C ASP A 443 7.97 -16.70 5.65
N LEU A 444 7.65 -15.53 6.23
CA LEU A 444 8.35 -14.96 7.39
C LEU A 444 8.25 -15.86 8.62
N GLN A 445 7.06 -16.36 8.97
CA GLN A 445 6.88 -17.23 10.14
C GLN A 445 7.60 -18.56 9.97
N ASN A 446 7.52 -19.17 8.78
CA ASN A 446 8.32 -20.34 8.44
C ASN A 446 9.84 -20.07 8.57
N LEU A 447 10.30 -18.86 8.21
CA LEU A 447 11.70 -18.45 8.32
C LEU A 447 12.16 -18.25 9.77
N ILE A 448 11.28 -17.87 10.70
CA ILE A 448 11.64 -17.61 12.11
C ILE A 448 11.32 -18.72 13.09
N HIS A 449 10.41 -19.65 12.76
CA HIS A 449 10.00 -20.77 13.63
C HIS A 449 11.18 -21.68 14.07
N HIS A 450 12.27 -21.70 13.30
CA HIS A 450 13.49 -22.45 13.61
C HIS A 450 14.66 -21.60 14.15
N ARG A 451 14.44 -20.31 14.48
CA ARG A 451 15.49 -19.37 14.92
C ARG A 451 15.47 -19.11 16.43
N THR A 452 16.66 -18.90 17.00
CA THR A 452 16.82 -18.37 18.37
C THR A 452 16.93 -16.85 18.35
N LEU A 453 15.81 -16.18 18.02
CA LEU A 453 15.69 -14.72 18.04
C LEU A 453 15.70 -14.16 19.47
N LYS A 454 16.31 -12.99 19.66
CA LYS A 454 16.37 -12.28 20.95
C LYS A 454 15.17 -11.34 21.12
N ASN A 455 14.79 -11.06 22.36
CA ASN A 455 13.78 -10.04 22.64
C ASN A 455 14.31 -8.63 22.26
N THR A 456 13.52 -7.88 21.49
CA THR A 456 13.82 -6.52 21.04
C THR A 456 12.88 -5.54 21.72
N VAL A 457 13.41 -4.61 22.53
CA VAL A 457 12.63 -3.51 23.11
C VAL A 457 12.30 -2.48 22.03
N ILE A 458 11.03 -2.23 21.79
CA ILE A 458 10.51 -1.30 20.78
C ILE A 458 9.66 -0.26 21.51
N ALA A 459 9.96 1.03 21.39
CA ALA A 459 9.11 2.05 21.98
C ALA A 459 7.95 2.42 21.06
N VAL A 460 6.74 2.48 21.59
CA VAL A 460 5.56 3.04 20.93
C VAL A 460 5.29 4.38 21.58
N VAL A 461 5.60 5.46 20.86
CA VAL A 461 5.53 6.84 21.34
C VAL A 461 4.24 7.45 20.79
N ASP A 462 3.15 7.29 21.54
CA ASP A 462 1.77 7.33 21.03
C ASP A 462 0.74 7.67 22.15
N SER A 463 -0.54 7.26 22.05
CA SER A 463 -1.57 7.47 23.09
C SER A 463 -1.44 6.57 24.33
N GLY A 464 -0.51 5.62 24.34
CA GLY A 464 -0.34 4.62 25.40
C GLY A 464 -0.48 3.20 24.85
N THR A 465 -0.72 2.23 25.73
CA THR A 465 -1.03 0.85 25.33
C THR A 465 -1.83 0.17 26.44
N ASP A 466 -2.94 -0.50 26.12
CA ASP A 466 -3.61 -1.36 27.09
C ASP A 466 -2.79 -2.65 27.33
N SER A 467 -2.04 -2.65 28.44
CA SER A 467 -1.22 -3.78 28.88
C SER A 467 -2.00 -4.87 29.62
N SER A 468 -3.34 -4.77 29.71
CA SER A 468 -4.19 -5.77 30.37
C SER A 468 -4.74 -6.81 29.38
N LEU A 469 -4.78 -6.48 28.08
CA LEU A 469 -5.22 -7.39 27.02
C LEU A 469 -4.33 -8.66 26.95
N ALA A 470 -4.95 -9.82 26.80
CA ALA A 470 -4.29 -11.12 26.76
C ALA A 470 -3.21 -11.21 25.65
N ASP A 471 -3.47 -10.59 24.50
CA ASP A 471 -2.53 -10.53 23.37
C ASP A 471 -1.28 -9.70 23.67
N LEU A 472 -1.39 -8.66 24.50
CA LEU A 472 -0.34 -7.65 24.68
C LEU A 472 0.43 -7.76 26.01
N ARG A 473 -0.16 -8.31 27.06
CA ARG A 473 0.40 -8.26 28.42
C ARG A 473 1.82 -8.86 28.57
N GLU A 474 2.13 -9.94 27.84
CA GLU A 474 3.46 -10.58 27.87
C GLU A 474 4.51 -9.79 27.04
N HIS A 475 4.03 -8.83 26.23
CA HIS A 475 4.83 -8.00 25.36
C HIS A 475 5.00 -6.56 25.88
N VAL A 476 4.05 -6.01 26.66
CA VAL A 476 4.09 -4.61 27.13
C VAL A 476 4.86 -4.47 28.44
N ARG A 477 6.02 -3.81 28.35
CA ARG A 477 6.96 -3.53 29.44
C ARG A 477 6.59 -2.23 30.17
N THR A 478 5.53 -2.31 30.98
CA THR A 478 5.06 -1.20 31.83
C THR A 478 6.11 -0.74 32.85
N ASP A 479 7.07 -1.59 33.23
CA ASP A 479 8.22 -1.24 34.08
C ASP A 479 9.24 -0.31 33.37
N LEU A 480 9.18 -0.22 32.05
CA LEU A 480 9.91 0.73 31.21
C LEU A 480 9.00 1.86 30.69
N GLY A 481 7.72 1.88 31.10
CA GLY A 481 6.70 2.78 30.58
C GLY A 481 6.78 4.18 31.18
N LYS A 482 6.46 5.19 30.36
CA LYS A 482 6.42 6.59 30.79
C LYS A 482 5.29 7.36 30.12
N ASN A 483 4.52 8.10 30.92
CA ASN A 483 3.59 9.11 30.43
C ASN A 483 4.27 10.48 30.53
N MET A 484 4.28 11.23 29.42
CA MET A 484 4.92 12.55 29.35
C MET A 484 3.96 13.70 29.68
N ILE A 485 2.65 13.46 29.59
CA ILE A 485 1.59 14.46 29.78
C ILE A 485 1.43 14.79 31.27
N ASP A 486 1.27 13.75 32.10
CA ASP A 486 1.14 13.86 33.56
C ASP A 486 2.46 13.57 34.32
N GLN A 487 3.52 13.20 33.58
CA GLN A 487 4.81 12.75 34.08
C GLN A 487 4.78 11.49 34.98
N SER A 488 3.71 10.70 34.95
CA SER A 488 3.57 9.44 35.68
C SER A 488 4.17 8.23 34.94
N THR A 489 4.08 7.04 35.54
CA THR A 489 4.31 5.74 34.88
C THR A 489 3.02 5.09 34.37
N ASN A 490 1.88 5.79 34.43
CA ASN A 490 0.60 5.25 33.94
C ASN A 490 0.50 5.46 32.42
N THR A 491 0.85 4.42 31.67
CA THR A 491 0.87 4.40 30.20
C THR A 491 -0.36 3.74 29.58
N MET A 492 -1.41 3.52 30.37
CA MET A 492 -2.68 2.99 29.85
C MET A 492 -3.22 3.87 28.74
N ASP A 493 -3.74 3.22 27.71
CA ASP A 493 -4.39 3.89 26.59
C ASP A 493 -5.81 4.33 26.97
N ASP A 494 -6.15 5.56 26.61
CA ASP A 494 -7.43 6.22 26.81
C ASP A 494 -8.04 6.74 25.49
N ASN A 495 -7.43 6.35 24.35
CA ASN A 495 -7.83 6.71 22.99
C ASN A 495 -7.97 5.47 22.08
N GLY A 496 -7.08 4.48 22.24
CA GLY A 496 -7.06 3.21 21.48
C GLY A 496 -6.03 3.14 20.36
N HIS A 497 -5.57 4.27 19.82
CA HIS A 497 -4.65 4.31 18.69
C HIS A 497 -3.29 3.65 19.01
N GLY A 498 -2.69 3.95 20.17
CA GLY A 498 -1.43 3.36 20.60
C GLY A 498 -1.53 1.85 20.90
N THR A 499 -2.70 1.38 21.33
CA THR A 499 -3.01 -0.06 21.47
C THR A 499 -3.09 -0.74 20.09
N HIS A 500 -3.72 -0.10 19.10
CA HIS A 500 -3.84 -0.60 17.72
C HIS A 500 -2.47 -0.75 17.07
N VAL A 501 -1.65 0.30 17.16
CA VAL A 501 -0.24 0.33 16.73
C VAL A 501 0.57 -0.78 17.42
N SER A 502 0.35 -1.02 18.72
CA SER A 502 1.06 -2.06 19.48
C SER A 502 0.61 -3.48 19.11
N GLY A 503 -0.68 -3.69 18.81
CA GLY A 503 -1.23 -4.97 18.36
C GLY A 503 -0.58 -5.43 17.05
N ILE A 504 -0.50 -4.55 16.05
CA ILE A 504 0.18 -4.81 14.77
C ILE A 504 1.64 -5.27 15.00
N ILE A 505 2.37 -4.63 15.92
CA ILE A 505 3.76 -4.98 16.20
C ILE A 505 3.88 -6.31 16.96
N ALA A 506 3.10 -6.48 18.02
CA ALA A 506 3.46 -7.34 19.15
C ALA A 506 2.29 -8.06 19.84
N ALA A 507 1.09 -8.12 19.23
CA ALA A 507 0.10 -9.08 19.70
C ALA A 507 0.69 -10.51 19.67
N SER A 508 0.34 -11.29 20.69
CA SER A 508 0.74 -12.70 20.82
C SER A 508 0.30 -13.51 19.60
N GLN A 509 0.93 -14.66 19.36
CA GLN A 509 0.65 -15.52 18.20
C GLN A 509 0.23 -16.91 18.66
N ASP A 510 -0.83 -17.45 18.06
CA ASP A 510 -1.42 -18.76 18.39
C ASP A 510 -1.69 -18.92 19.89
N ASN A 511 -2.06 -17.83 20.57
CA ASN A 511 -2.39 -17.83 22.00
C ASN A 511 -3.82 -18.31 22.24
N GLY A 512 -4.69 -18.27 21.23
CA GLY A 512 -6.12 -18.58 21.34
C GLY A 512 -6.96 -17.40 21.83
N PHE A 513 -6.61 -16.19 21.39
CA PHE A 513 -7.35 -14.95 21.57
C PHE A 513 -7.32 -14.14 20.26
N SER A 514 -8.09 -13.05 20.21
CA SER A 514 -8.18 -12.05 19.14
C SER A 514 -7.27 -12.22 17.90
N MET A 515 -6.01 -11.74 17.91
CA MET A 515 -5.24 -11.54 16.66
C MET A 515 -3.72 -11.81 16.79
N SER A 516 -3.07 -12.14 15.66
CA SER A 516 -1.61 -12.35 15.63
C SER A 516 -0.85 -11.06 15.34
N GLY A 517 0.18 -10.74 16.14
CA GLY A 517 1.13 -9.66 15.84
C GLY A 517 2.25 -10.09 14.89
N ILE A 518 3.03 -9.13 14.37
CA ILE A 518 4.08 -9.43 13.38
C ILE A 518 5.37 -10.00 14.02
N ASN A 519 5.75 -9.52 15.21
CA ASN A 519 7.04 -9.82 15.84
C ASN A 519 6.86 -10.48 17.22
N PRO A 520 6.95 -11.82 17.33
CA PRO A 520 6.80 -12.57 18.59
C PRO A 520 8.01 -12.44 19.54
N LYS A 521 8.91 -11.48 19.28
CA LYS A 521 10.04 -11.10 20.14
C LYS A 521 10.06 -9.60 20.43
N ALA A 522 9.05 -8.86 19.99
CA ALA A 522 8.85 -7.48 20.40
C ALA A 522 8.57 -7.40 21.91
N GLN A 523 9.09 -6.34 22.52
CA GLN A 523 8.80 -5.95 23.89
C GLN A 523 8.46 -4.46 23.84
N ILE A 524 7.17 -4.14 23.89
CA ILE A 524 6.66 -2.78 23.75
C ILE A 524 7.02 -1.98 25.00
N MET A 525 7.79 -0.91 24.84
CA MET A 525 7.95 0.15 25.83
C MET A 525 6.89 1.22 25.52
N PRO A 526 5.78 1.30 26.29
CA PRO A 526 4.73 2.27 26.02
C PRO A 526 5.18 3.65 26.49
N VAL A 527 5.12 4.65 25.61
CA VAL A 527 5.52 6.03 25.92
C VAL A 527 4.37 6.95 25.54
N LYS A 528 3.50 7.25 26.51
CA LYS A 528 2.29 8.05 26.29
C LYS A 528 2.65 9.53 26.12
N VAL A 529 2.42 10.05 24.92
CA VAL A 529 2.64 11.45 24.52
C VAL A 529 1.38 12.09 23.90
N LEU A 530 0.39 11.28 23.51
CA LEU A 530 -0.93 11.74 23.06
C LEU A 530 -1.98 11.51 24.17
N ASP A 531 -2.94 12.43 24.28
CA ASP A 531 -4.07 12.37 25.21
C ASP A 531 -5.24 11.49 24.68
N ALA A 532 -6.33 11.43 25.44
CA ALA A 532 -7.55 10.69 25.07
C ALA A 532 -8.19 11.15 23.75
N SER A 533 -7.88 12.37 23.27
CA SER A 533 -8.31 12.90 21.96
C SER A 533 -7.31 12.65 20.83
N GLY A 534 -6.18 11.99 21.11
CA GLY A 534 -5.09 11.76 20.16
C GLY A 534 -4.18 12.98 19.94
N GLN A 535 -4.27 14.01 20.78
CA GLN A 535 -3.46 15.23 20.66
C GLN A 535 -2.26 15.20 21.62
N GLY A 536 -1.13 15.78 21.23
CA GLY A 536 0.08 15.78 22.07
C GLY A 536 1.06 16.90 21.74
N ASP A 537 1.70 17.44 22.78
CA ASP A 537 2.63 18.56 22.67
C ASP A 537 3.99 18.15 22.09
N THR A 538 4.62 19.09 21.37
CA THR A 538 5.86 18.86 20.62
C THR A 538 7.04 18.48 21.53
N GLU A 539 7.11 19.08 22.72
CA GLU A 539 8.07 18.73 23.76
C GLU A 539 7.83 17.34 24.34
N ASN A 540 6.58 16.92 24.52
CA ASN A 540 6.25 15.61 25.07
C ASN A 540 6.65 14.49 24.09
N VAL A 541 6.43 14.68 22.78
CA VAL A 541 6.95 13.78 21.74
C VAL A 541 8.48 13.76 21.74
N ALA A 542 9.15 14.93 21.80
CA ALA A 542 10.60 15.02 21.78
C ALA A 542 11.27 14.39 23.02
N TYR A 543 10.70 14.61 24.22
CA TYR A 543 11.13 13.94 25.45
C TYR A 543 10.81 12.44 25.41
N GLY A 544 9.68 12.02 24.83
CA GLY A 544 9.32 10.61 24.61
C GLY A 544 10.40 9.86 23.83
N ILE A 545 10.89 10.45 22.73
CA ILE A 545 11.96 9.88 21.90
C ILE A 545 13.29 9.80 22.68
N ILE A 546 13.70 10.86 23.38
CA ILE A 546 14.94 10.87 24.17
C ILE A 546 14.86 9.84 25.31
N TYR A 547 13.74 9.79 26.02
CA TYR A 547 13.46 8.82 27.07
C TYR A 547 13.57 7.39 26.55
N ALA A 548 12.90 7.06 25.44
CA ALA A 548 12.94 5.74 24.84
C ALA A 548 14.37 5.27 24.50
N VAL A 549 15.16 6.15 23.88
CA VAL A 549 16.57 5.89 23.56
C VAL A 549 17.38 5.59 24.83
N ASP A 550 17.25 6.42 25.86
CA ASP A 550 18.08 6.31 27.08
C ASP A 550 17.62 5.19 28.02
N HIS A 551 16.35 4.78 27.96
CA HIS A 551 15.82 3.59 28.66
C HIS A 551 15.95 2.30 27.83
N GLY A 552 16.71 2.36 26.73
CA GLY A 552 17.24 1.18 26.06
C GLY A 552 16.36 0.60 24.94
N ALA A 553 15.42 1.36 24.39
CA ALA A 553 14.73 0.98 23.16
C ALA A 553 15.73 0.71 22.01
N LYS A 554 15.33 -0.15 21.08
CA LYS A 554 16.12 -0.60 19.93
C LYS A 554 15.51 -0.15 18.60
N ALA A 555 14.20 0.11 18.58
CA ALA A 555 13.51 0.88 17.56
C ALA A 555 12.43 1.75 18.22
N ILE A 556 11.98 2.80 17.54
CA ILE A 556 10.91 3.69 18.00
C ILE A 556 9.86 3.82 16.89
N ASN A 557 8.59 3.64 17.23
CA ASN A 557 7.45 3.91 16.36
C ASN A 557 6.84 5.29 16.68
N LEU A 558 6.63 6.11 15.66
CA LEU A 558 5.87 7.36 15.72
C LEU A 558 4.75 7.31 14.66
N SER A 559 3.57 6.82 15.05
CA SER A 559 2.38 6.79 14.21
C SER A 559 1.63 8.14 14.27
N LEU A 560 2.38 9.24 14.29
CA LEU A 560 1.93 10.62 14.50
C LEU A 560 2.63 11.58 13.54
N GLY A 561 2.02 12.75 13.32
CA GLY A 561 2.54 13.76 12.40
C GLY A 561 2.05 15.18 12.70
N GLY A 562 2.71 16.17 12.10
CA GLY A 562 2.44 17.58 12.30
C GLY A 562 3.42 18.48 11.55
N LYS A 563 3.66 19.68 12.10
CA LYS A 563 4.50 20.72 11.50
C LYS A 563 5.96 20.60 11.92
N TYR A 564 6.88 21.11 11.10
CA TYR A 564 8.33 21.10 11.39
C TYR A 564 8.65 21.70 12.76
N SER A 565 9.39 20.94 13.58
CA SER A 565 9.92 21.40 14.87
C SER A 565 11.42 21.13 14.98
N ARG A 566 12.19 22.18 15.28
CA ARG A 566 13.62 22.09 15.55
C ARG A 566 13.93 21.32 16.84
N VAL A 567 13.02 21.31 17.82
CA VAL A 567 13.21 20.57 19.08
C VAL A 567 13.13 19.08 18.81
N LEU A 568 12.11 18.67 18.04
CA LEU A 568 11.91 17.29 17.62
C LEU A 568 13.06 16.83 16.67
N GLU A 569 13.53 17.68 15.76
CA GLU A 569 14.73 17.41 14.92
C GLU A 569 15.98 17.08 15.75
N TYR A 570 16.18 17.71 16.91
CA TYR A 570 17.27 17.36 17.83
C TYR A 570 17.06 16.00 18.50
N ALA A 571 15.82 15.62 18.85
CA ALA A 571 15.50 14.32 19.43
C ALA A 571 15.69 13.17 18.41
N LEU A 572 15.24 13.35 17.17
CA LEU A 572 15.45 12.38 16.07
C LEU A 572 16.94 12.21 15.77
N LYS A 573 17.69 13.32 15.67
CA LYS A 573 19.14 13.31 15.53
C LYS A 573 19.84 12.62 16.71
N TYR A 574 19.30 12.74 17.93
CA TYR A 574 19.81 12.04 19.10
C TYR A 574 19.63 10.53 18.98
N ALA A 575 18.42 10.05 18.67
CA ALA A 575 18.13 8.64 18.41
C ALA A 575 19.05 8.06 17.31
N TYR A 576 19.19 8.77 16.19
CA TYR A 576 20.10 8.41 15.11
C TYR A 576 21.56 8.33 15.59
N SER A 577 22.02 9.30 16.38
CA SER A 577 23.38 9.30 16.95
C SER A 577 23.66 8.15 17.93
N LYS A 578 22.61 7.59 18.55
CA LYS A 578 22.66 6.41 19.42
C LYS A 578 22.40 5.10 18.65
N ASN A 579 22.22 5.16 17.33
CA ASN A 579 21.88 4.04 16.46
C ASN A 579 20.55 3.36 16.85
N VAL A 580 19.55 4.16 17.20
CA VAL A 580 18.15 3.72 17.39
C VAL A 580 17.35 4.20 16.19
N PRO A 581 16.95 3.32 15.24
CA PRO A 581 16.04 3.70 14.16
C PRO A 581 14.69 4.19 14.69
N VAL A 582 14.19 5.25 14.08
CA VAL A 582 12.85 5.79 14.32
C VAL A 582 12.05 5.59 13.04
N ILE A 583 10.86 5.02 13.15
CA ILE A 583 9.96 4.71 12.03
C ILE A 583 8.74 5.62 12.17
N VAL A 584 8.36 6.32 11.09
CA VAL A 584 7.35 7.39 11.14
C VAL A 584 6.33 7.28 10.00
N ALA A 585 5.07 7.49 10.34
CA ALA A 585 3.95 7.63 9.39
C ALA A 585 4.11 8.90 8.52
N SER A 586 3.99 8.78 7.19
CA SER A 586 4.22 9.92 6.27
C SER A 586 3.14 11.02 6.34
N GLY A 587 1.94 10.70 6.83
CA GLY A 587 0.77 11.60 6.91
C GLY A 587 -0.38 11.18 5.99
N ASN A 588 -1.58 11.70 6.27
CA ASN A 588 -2.84 11.19 5.72
C ASN A 588 -3.61 12.25 4.90
N ASP A 589 -2.89 13.17 4.24
CA ASP A 589 -3.46 14.35 3.56
C ASP A 589 -3.51 14.19 2.02
N GLY A 590 -2.97 13.08 1.46
CA GLY A 590 -2.84 12.83 0.03
C GLY A 590 -1.85 13.76 -0.70
N LEU A 591 -0.93 14.40 0.03
CA LEU A 591 -0.10 15.49 -0.49
C LEU A 591 1.29 15.02 -1.00
N PRO A 592 1.86 15.70 -2.02
CA PRO A 592 3.24 15.49 -2.50
C PRO A 592 4.31 16.08 -1.56
N GLN A 593 4.07 16.00 -0.24
CA GLN A 593 5.02 16.40 0.79
C GLN A 593 4.78 15.55 2.06
N LEU A 594 5.86 15.11 2.70
CA LEU A 594 5.78 14.32 3.93
C LEU A 594 5.54 15.21 5.16
N SER A 595 4.59 14.82 6.00
CA SER A 595 4.37 15.44 7.31
C SER A 595 5.60 15.29 8.20
N TYR A 596 5.77 16.18 9.16
CA TYR A 596 6.90 16.10 10.09
C TYR A 596 6.46 15.28 11.32
N PRO A 597 7.23 14.28 11.82
CA PRO A 597 8.67 14.09 11.62
C PRO A 597 9.12 13.23 10.42
N ALA A 598 8.22 12.69 9.60
CA ALA A 598 8.59 11.79 8.49
C ALA A 598 9.44 12.45 7.39
N SER A 599 9.35 13.78 7.21
CA SER A 599 10.27 14.57 6.37
C SER A 599 11.68 14.76 6.96
N SER A 600 12.01 14.20 8.13
CA SER A 600 13.36 14.28 8.72
C SER A 600 14.28 13.20 8.15
N ARG A 601 15.49 13.59 7.73
CA ARG A 601 16.53 12.66 7.23
C ARG A 601 17.16 11.70 8.26
N TYR A 602 16.60 11.63 9.47
CA TYR A 602 17.08 10.80 10.58
C TYR A 602 16.09 9.67 10.93
N VAL A 603 15.02 9.51 10.15
CA VAL A 603 13.96 8.52 10.36
C VAL A 603 13.72 7.69 9.10
N ILE A 604 13.02 6.58 9.26
CA ILE A 604 12.49 5.76 8.17
C ILE A 604 11.04 6.19 7.93
N SER A 605 10.76 6.79 6.77
CA SER A 605 9.46 7.34 6.40
C SER A 605 8.57 6.30 5.70
N VAL A 606 7.35 6.11 6.22
CA VAL A 606 6.44 5.02 5.81
C VAL A 606 5.08 5.55 5.33
N GLY A 607 4.78 5.32 4.05
CA GLY A 607 3.46 5.55 3.46
C GLY A 607 2.55 4.30 3.49
N ALA A 608 1.28 4.47 3.13
CA ALA A 608 0.26 3.43 3.24
C ALA A 608 -0.05 2.75 1.90
N THR A 609 -0.35 1.45 1.95
CA THR A 609 -0.96 0.68 0.86
C THR A 609 -2.25 -0.01 1.29
N ASN A 610 -3.10 -0.32 0.31
CA ASN A 610 -4.34 -1.06 0.49
C ASN A 610 -4.25 -2.49 -0.08
N ARG A 611 -5.30 -3.29 0.17
CA ARG A 611 -5.41 -4.71 -0.22
C ARG A 611 -5.29 -4.99 -1.73
N LEU A 612 -5.36 -3.96 -2.58
CA LEU A 612 -5.25 -4.08 -4.05
C LEU A 612 -3.79 -4.01 -4.54
N ASP A 613 -2.83 -3.77 -3.64
CA ASP A 613 -1.46 -3.36 -3.97
C ASP A 613 -1.39 -2.03 -4.70
N LEU A 614 -2.12 -1.05 -4.17
CA LEU A 614 -2.03 0.35 -4.53
C LEU A 614 -1.59 1.15 -3.29
N VAL A 615 -0.82 2.21 -3.50
CA VAL A 615 -0.61 3.24 -2.47
C VAL A 615 -1.96 3.89 -2.17
N SER A 616 -2.31 4.05 -0.89
CA SER A 616 -3.59 4.63 -0.50
C SER A 616 -3.65 6.11 -0.90
N ASP A 617 -4.81 6.57 -1.33
CA ASP A 617 -5.05 7.93 -1.84
C ASP A 617 -4.76 9.04 -0.82
N TYR A 618 -5.04 8.78 0.45
CA TYR A 618 -4.66 9.66 1.56
C TYR A 618 -3.16 9.66 1.90
N SER A 619 -2.35 8.71 1.40
CA SER A 619 -0.95 8.57 1.82
C SER A 619 -0.12 9.74 1.32
N ASN A 620 0.44 10.54 2.23
CA ASN A 620 1.43 11.56 1.86
C ASN A 620 2.67 10.90 1.26
N TYR A 621 3.22 11.54 0.23
CA TYR A 621 4.31 11.03 -0.61
C TYR A 621 5.32 12.15 -0.93
N GLY A 622 6.41 11.84 -1.65
CA GLY A 622 7.42 12.84 -2.03
C GLY A 622 8.87 12.50 -1.62
N ASP A 623 9.76 13.48 -1.81
CA ASP A 623 11.19 13.41 -1.47
C ASP A 623 11.39 13.03 0.01
N GLY A 624 12.13 11.94 0.24
CA GLY A 624 12.41 11.40 1.57
C GLY A 624 11.50 10.26 2.02
N LEU A 625 10.56 9.80 1.18
CA LEU A 625 9.78 8.59 1.47
C LEU A 625 10.68 7.36 1.30
N ASP A 626 10.83 6.52 2.33
CA ASP A 626 11.64 5.30 2.20
C ASP A 626 10.85 4.18 1.51
N LEU A 627 9.68 3.85 2.05
CA LEU A 627 8.87 2.72 1.60
C LEU A 627 7.41 2.90 1.95
N VAL A 628 6.58 1.99 1.45
CA VAL A 628 5.17 1.88 1.85
C VAL A 628 4.89 0.55 2.53
N ALA A 629 3.84 0.46 3.33
CA ALA A 629 3.40 -0.76 4.01
C ALA A 629 1.87 -0.78 4.16
N PRO A 630 1.25 -1.94 4.45
CA PRO A 630 -0.20 -2.04 4.61
C PRO A 630 -0.75 -1.05 5.64
N GLY A 631 -1.63 -0.14 5.20
CA GLY A 631 -2.19 0.92 6.04
C GLY A 631 -3.70 1.12 5.93
N SER A 632 -4.37 0.56 4.92
CA SER A 632 -5.83 0.69 4.74
C SER A 632 -6.65 -0.50 5.22
N GLY A 633 -7.71 -0.26 5.98
CA GLY A 633 -8.56 -1.30 6.55
C GLY A 633 -7.75 -2.33 7.31
N ILE A 634 -6.90 -1.88 8.25
CA ILE A 634 -6.03 -2.74 9.06
C ILE A 634 -6.76 -3.08 10.37
N PRO A 635 -7.12 -4.36 10.61
CA PRO A 635 -7.72 -4.76 11.88
C PRO A 635 -6.64 -4.88 12.96
N SER A 636 -6.83 -4.20 14.09
CA SER A 636 -6.05 -4.43 15.31
C SER A 636 -6.80 -4.04 16.59
N LEU A 637 -6.21 -4.35 17.75
CA LEU A 637 -6.80 -4.20 19.08
C LEU A 637 -7.03 -2.72 19.44
N LEU A 638 -8.19 -2.42 20.04
CA LEU A 638 -8.41 -1.17 20.77
C LEU A 638 -8.36 -1.40 22.29
N HIS A 639 -8.37 -0.32 23.06
CA HIS A 639 -8.29 -0.33 24.52
C HIS A 639 -9.54 -0.90 25.22
N ASP A 640 -10.62 -1.16 24.48
CA ASP A 640 -11.79 -1.92 24.91
C ASP A 640 -11.65 -3.44 24.64
N GLY A 641 -10.56 -3.87 24.01
CA GLY A 641 -10.31 -5.26 23.63
C GLY A 641 -10.96 -5.71 22.32
N ASN A 642 -11.76 -4.86 21.66
CA ASN A 642 -12.29 -5.17 20.33
C ASN A 642 -11.17 -5.09 19.28
N VAL A 643 -11.23 -5.94 18.26
CA VAL A 643 -10.40 -5.78 17.05
C VAL A 643 -11.17 -4.91 16.06
N THR A 644 -10.58 -3.79 15.64
CA THR A 644 -11.23 -2.77 14.81
C THR A 644 -10.39 -2.41 13.59
N TYR A 645 -11.02 -2.22 12.43
CA TYR A 645 -10.36 -1.70 11.23
C TYR A 645 -10.02 -0.22 11.38
N MET A 646 -8.78 0.15 11.04
CA MET A 646 -8.35 1.55 10.92
C MET A 646 -7.59 1.78 9.62
N ASP A 647 -7.68 3.02 9.11
CA ASP A 647 -6.98 3.50 7.93
C ASP A 647 -5.96 4.58 8.31
N GLY A 648 -4.73 4.44 7.82
CA GLY A 648 -3.72 5.48 7.95
C GLY A 648 -2.29 5.01 7.71
N THR A 649 -1.41 5.96 7.39
CA THR A 649 0.05 5.75 7.45
C THR A 649 0.52 5.40 8.87
N SER A 650 -0.26 5.79 9.88
CA SER A 650 -0.18 5.32 11.27
C SER A 650 -0.29 3.81 11.46
N MET A 651 -0.99 3.10 10.59
CA MET A 651 -1.08 1.62 10.60
C MET A 651 -0.01 0.99 9.69
N ALA A 652 0.54 1.73 8.73
CA ALA A 652 1.65 1.29 7.89
C ALA A 652 2.99 1.28 8.66
N ALA A 653 3.28 2.33 9.44
CA ALA A 653 4.49 2.45 10.25
C ALA A 653 4.78 1.20 11.15
N PRO A 654 3.83 0.68 11.96
CA PRO A 654 4.09 -0.48 12.82
C PRO A 654 4.47 -1.77 12.07
N HIS A 655 4.02 -1.98 10.82
CA HIS A 655 4.47 -3.11 10.00
C HIS A 655 5.99 -3.04 9.73
N VAL A 656 6.50 -1.84 9.43
CA VAL A 656 7.94 -1.59 9.25
C VAL A 656 8.66 -1.69 10.59
N THR A 657 8.14 -1.07 11.65
CA THR A 657 8.71 -1.16 13.02
C THR A 657 8.88 -2.61 13.47
N ALA A 658 7.88 -3.46 13.29
CA ALA A 658 7.94 -4.86 13.67
C ALA A 658 9.04 -5.62 12.89
N THR A 659 9.16 -5.34 11.59
CA THR A 659 10.22 -5.91 10.72
C THR A 659 11.61 -5.44 11.15
N VAL A 660 11.80 -4.15 11.44
CA VAL A 660 13.03 -3.60 12.01
C VAL A 660 13.35 -4.27 13.36
N GLY A 661 12.32 -4.51 14.17
CA GLY A 661 12.42 -5.25 15.43
C GLY A 661 12.89 -6.71 15.27
N LEU A 662 12.52 -7.39 14.18
CA LEU A 662 12.97 -8.74 13.84
C LEU A 662 14.40 -8.76 13.32
N LEU A 663 14.78 -7.79 12.46
CA LEU A 663 16.16 -7.61 12.00
C LEU A 663 17.11 -7.40 13.20
N LEU A 664 16.67 -6.64 14.20
CA LEU A 664 17.40 -6.40 15.46
C LEU A 664 17.33 -7.59 16.44
N ALA A 665 16.29 -8.42 16.38
CA ALA A 665 16.17 -9.65 17.18
C ALA A 665 17.20 -10.72 16.74
N GLU A 666 17.43 -10.81 15.43
CA GLU A 666 18.49 -11.62 14.82
C GLU A 666 19.86 -10.99 15.11
N ASN A 667 20.06 -9.75 14.64
CA ASN A 667 21.34 -9.03 14.74
C ASN A 667 21.20 -7.66 15.44
N PRO A 668 21.34 -7.61 16.78
CA PRO A 668 21.31 -6.36 17.56
C PRO A 668 22.45 -5.36 17.27
N SER A 669 23.38 -5.66 16.35
CA SER A 669 24.54 -4.80 16.05
C SER A 669 24.38 -3.95 14.78
N LEU A 670 23.34 -4.22 13.98
CA LEU A 670 23.03 -3.54 12.72
C LEU A 670 23.03 -2.01 12.86
N LYS A 671 23.54 -1.32 11.84
CA LYS A 671 23.43 0.13 11.73
C LYS A 671 22.13 0.54 11.05
N ILE A 672 21.67 1.75 11.37
CA ILE A 672 20.46 2.31 10.73
C ILE A 672 20.61 2.26 9.20
N SER A 673 21.79 2.61 8.67
CA SER A 673 22.10 2.52 7.23
C SER A 673 22.22 1.11 6.66
N GLU A 674 22.30 0.07 7.49
CA GLU A 674 22.19 -1.33 7.06
C GLU A 674 20.72 -1.77 7.04
N ILE A 675 19.92 -1.31 8.02
CA ILE A 675 18.48 -1.54 8.11
C ILE A 675 17.74 -0.85 6.96
N GLU A 676 17.98 0.46 6.76
CA GLU A 676 17.53 1.26 5.60
C GLU A 676 17.79 0.48 4.30
N LYS A 677 19.06 0.12 4.04
CA LYS A 677 19.48 -0.60 2.84
C LYS A 677 18.76 -1.95 2.68
N ILE A 678 18.58 -2.73 3.74
CA ILE A 678 17.87 -4.02 3.68
C ILE A 678 16.41 -3.78 3.27
N LEU A 679 15.71 -2.82 3.87
CA LEU A 679 14.34 -2.48 3.50
C LEU A 679 14.27 -2.00 2.03
N HIS A 680 15.12 -1.05 1.65
CA HIS A 680 15.18 -0.46 0.30
C HIS A 680 15.42 -1.50 -0.80
N GLU A 681 16.37 -2.43 -0.61
CA GLU A 681 16.73 -3.41 -1.63
C GLU A 681 15.75 -4.59 -1.72
N THR A 682 14.92 -4.83 -0.70
CA THR A 682 14.03 -6.00 -0.62
C THR A 682 12.55 -5.74 -0.78
N SER A 683 12.08 -4.48 -0.70
CA SER A 683 10.67 -4.11 -0.95
C SER A 683 10.14 -4.56 -2.32
N ASP A 684 8.90 -5.05 -2.36
CA ASP A 684 8.15 -5.35 -3.59
C ASP A 684 7.81 -4.05 -4.34
N HIS A 685 7.84 -4.04 -5.68
CA HIS A 685 7.57 -2.80 -6.43
C HIS A 685 6.07 -2.55 -6.65
N VAL A 686 5.56 -1.46 -6.08
CA VAL A 686 4.16 -0.99 -6.24
C VAL A 686 4.12 0.09 -7.31
N ALA A 687 4.26 -0.32 -8.57
CA ALA A 687 4.30 0.61 -9.68
C ALA A 687 2.92 1.20 -10.00
N PHE A 688 2.70 2.48 -9.68
CA PHE A 688 1.66 3.26 -10.34
C PHE A 688 2.13 3.58 -11.76
N ILE A 689 1.79 2.71 -12.72
CA ILE A 689 2.04 2.94 -14.13
C ILE A 689 0.88 3.76 -14.69
N GLU A 690 1.06 5.07 -14.79
CA GLU A 690 0.27 5.86 -15.73
C GLU A 690 0.42 5.26 -17.14
N LYS A 691 -0.69 4.83 -17.73
CA LYS A 691 -0.70 4.35 -19.12
C LYS A 691 -0.69 5.49 -20.13
N ASP A 692 -1.15 6.68 -19.72
CA ASP A 692 -1.53 7.77 -20.62
C ASP A 692 -0.46 8.86 -20.70
N ASN A 693 0.79 8.45 -20.96
CA ASN A 693 1.83 9.33 -21.48
C ASN A 693 2.76 8.58 -22.44
N GLN A 694 2.17 8.04 -23.52
CA GLN A 694 2.93 7.50 -24.67
C GLN A 694 3.02 8.47 -25.86
N ASP A 695 2.31 9.60 -25.83
CA ASP A 695 2.51 10.72 -26.74
C ASP A 695 3.34 11.81 -26.06
N SER A 696 4.52 12.09 -26.60
CA SER A 696 5.37 13.18 -26.15
C SER A 696 4.84 14.53 -26.65
N MET A 697 4.11 15.26 -25.80
CA MET A 697 3.84 16.68 -26.06
C MET A 697 5.11 17.50 -25.82
N ASP A 698 5.66 18.02 -26.92
CA ASP A 698 6.88 18.82 -26.97
C ASP A 698 6.60 20.25 -26.49
N TYR A 699 6.69 20.47 -25.18
CA TYR A 699 6.60 21.80 -24.58
C TYR A 699 7.95 22.53 -24.63
N SER A 700 8.25 23.12 -25.79
CA SER A 700 9.35 24.07 -25.94
C SER A 700 8.88 25.50 -25.74
N GLU A 701 9.19 26.12 -24.59
CA GLU A 701 9.83 27.45 -24.52
C GLU A 701 10.18 27.87 -23.08
N ASP A 702 11.43 28.33 -22.91
CA ASP A 702 11.88 29.35 -21.96
C ASP A 702 11.65 29.19 -20.44
N GLY A 703 12.05 28.02 -19.92
CA GLY A 703 12.44 27.86 -18.52
C GLY A 703 13.56 26.82 -18.34
N GLU A 704 14.76 27.24 -17.95
CA GLU A 704 15.76 26.29 -17.42
C GLU A 704 15.38 25.90 -15.97
N GLU A 705 14.42 24.99 -15.83
CA GLU A 705 14.33 24.22 -14.60
C GLU A 705 15.65 23.46 -14.38
N PRO A 706 16.23 23.49 -13.17
CA PRO A 706 17.44 22.74 -12.89
C PRO A 706 17.14 21.25 -13.09
N PRO A 707 17.93 20.51 -13.90
CA PRO A 707 17.58 19.16 -14.29
C PRO A 707 17.37 18.28 -13.06
N ALA A 708 16.14 17.77 -12.91
CA ALA A 708 15.72 16.97 -11.77
C ALA A 708 16.76 15.87 -11.51
N LYS A 709 17.20 15.74 -10.25
CA LYS A 709 18.19 14.72 -9.88
C LYS A 709 17.59 13.36 -10.24
N PRO A 710 18.26 12.53 -11.06
CA PRO A 710 17.72 11.23 -11.40
C PRO A 710 17.57 10.39 -10.13
N ASN A 711 16.35 9.92 -9.88
CA ASN A 711 15.95 9.16 -8.68
C ASN A 711 16.89 7.97 -8.42
N PRO A 712 17.04 7.53 -7.15
CA PRO A 712 17.69 6.26 -6.83
C PRO A 712 17.08 5.11 -7.63
N ALA A 713 17.92 4.17 -8.09
CA ALA A 713 17.48 3.13 -9.01
C ALA A 713 16.54 2.12 -8.32
N GLY A 714 15.24 2.21 -8.60
CA GLY A 714 14.19 1.43 -7.95
C GLY A 714 13.38 2.20 -6.90
N TRP A 715 13.61 3.52 -6.77
CA TRP A 715 12.81 4.45 -6.00
C TRP A 715 11.89 5.28 -6.91
N ASP A 716 10.63 5.43 -6.51
CA ASP A 716 9.68 6.37 -7.11
C ASP A 716 9.02 7.26 -6.05
N VAL A 717 8.48 8.39 -6.49
CA VAL A 717 8.00 9.47 -5.60
C VAL A 717 6.73 9.10 -4.81
N VAL A 718 6.01 8.04 -5.20
CA VAL A 718 4.72 7.63 -4.63
C VAL A 718 4.86 6.42 -3.72
N SER A 719 5.66 5.41 -4.12
CA SER A 719 5.86 4.17 -3.36
C SER A 719 7.19 4.08 -2.59
N GLY A 720 8.07 5.08 -2.73
CA GLY A 720 9.44 5.01 -2.24
C GLY A 720 10.21 3.91 -2.99
N TYR A 721 10.92 3.04 -2.26
CA TYR A 721 11.48 1.80 -2.83
C TYR A 721 10.43 0.69 -3.05
N GLY A 722 9.16 0.92 -2.70
CA GLY A 722 8.05 -0.01 -2.84
C GLY A 722 7.50 -0.54 -1.50
N ARG A 723 6.65 -1.57 -1.55
CA ARG A 723 6.00 -2.15 -0.36
C ARG A 723 6.95 -3.05 0.42
N LEU A 724 6.96 -2.88 1.74
CA LEU A 724 7.60 -3.78 2.70
C LEU A 724 7.37 -5.27 2.37
N ASN A 725 8.47 -6.01 2.21
CA ASN A 725 8.50 -7.47 2.10
C ASN A 725 9.34 -8.03 3.27
N ALA A 726 8.68 -8.33 4.39
CA ALA A 726 9.35 -8.63 5.66
C ALA A 726 10.15 -9.95 5.60
N PHE A 727 9.63 -10.95 4.88
CA PHE A 727 10.35 -12.20 4.60
C PHE A 727 11.64 -11.99 3.80
N SER A 728 11.59 -11.17 2.73
CA SER A 728 12.77 -10.87 1.91
C SER A 728 13.79 -10.02 2.66
N ALA A 729 13.34 -9.09 3.50
CA ALA A 729 14.18 -8.27 4.37
C ALA A 729 14.97 -9.14 5.37
N LEU A 730 14.29 -10.02 6.12
CA LEU A 730 14.97 -10.92 7.06
C LEU A 730 15.86 -11.95 6.33
N SER A 731 15.44 -12.41 5.14
CA SER A 731 16.24 -13.32 4.32
C SER A 731 17.59 -12.73 3.87
N ASP A 732 17.77 -11.41 3.73
CA ASP A 732 19.09 -10.86 3.37
C ASP A 732 20.10 -10.89 4.53
N LEU A 733 19.64 -11.02 5.79
CA LEU A 733 20.55 -11.32 6.91
C LEU A 733 21.17 -12.71 6.80
N ASP A 734 20.52 -13.67 6.14
CA ASP A 734 21.10 -14.98 5.83
C ASP A 734 21.92 -14.96 4.54
N LEU A 735 21.41 -14.24 3.51
CA LEU A 735 21.91 -14.34 2.14
C LEU A 735 23.01 -13.32 1.80
N HIS A 736 23.09 -12.20 2.51
CA HIS A 736 24.08 -11.13 2.34
C HIS A 736 24.32 -10.74 0.87
N ALA A 737 23.25 -10.60 0.09
CA ALA A 737 23.32 -10.53 -1.36
C ALA A 737 23.85 -9.15 -1.81
N LYS A 738 24.89 -9.15 -2.63
CA LYS A 738 25.52 -7.92 -3.18
C LYS A 738 25.77 -8.09 -4.66
N ILE A 739 24.87 -7.52 -5.46
CA ILE A 739 24.94 -7.56 -6.93
C ILE A 739 25.86 -6.45 -7.45
N LYS A 740 26.73 -6.77 -8.40
CA LYS A 740 27.51 -5.75 -9.13
C LYS A 740 26.69 -5.18 -10.28
N ILE A 741 26.79 -3.88 -10.47
CA ILE A 741 26.18 -3.15 -11.60
C ILE A 741 26.53 -3.84 -12.93
N ILE A 742 25.48 -4.27 -13.64
CA ILE A 742 25.54 -4.82 -14.99
C ILE A 742 25.27 -3.73 -16.04
N LYS A 743 25.96 -3.79 -17.17
CA LYS A 743 25.84 -2.83 -18.28
C LYS A 743 25.23 -3.46 -19.53
N ASP A 744 24.67 -2.61 -20.38
CA ASP A 744 24.08 -2.95 -21.68
C ASP A 744 25.04 -3.57 -22.72
N ASN A 745 26.36 -3.62 -22.43
CA ASN A 745 27.37 -4.34 -23.20
C ASN A 745 28.04 -5.51 -22.46
N GLU A 746 27.45 -5.96 -21.35
CA GLU A 746 27.86 -7.14 -20.59
C GLU A 746 26.87 -8.30 -20.80
N ASN A 747 27.34 -9.54 -20.66
CA ASN A 747 26.57 -10.78 -20.89
C ASN A 747 26.63 -11.74 -19.68
N HIS A 748 26.92 -11.18 -18.51
CA HIS A 748 27.00 -11.91 -17.26
C HIS A 748 26.75 -10.96 -16.09
N LEU A 749 26.00 -11.44 -15.10
CA LEU A 749 25.73 -10.74 -13.84
C LEU A 749 26.59 -11.39 -12.75
N THR A 750 27.24 -10.59 -11.91
CA THR A 750 28.18 -11.07 -10.88
C THR A 750 27.89 -10.45 -9.53
N GLY A 751 28.29 -11.12 -8.46
CA GLY A 751 28.06 -10.63 -7.11
C GLY A 751 28.63 -11.56 -6.05
N THR A 752 28.21 -11.32 -4.82
CA THR A 752 28.38 -12.24 -3.69
C THR A 752 27.02 -12.55 -3.05
N ALA A 753 26.88 -13.74 -2.51
CA ALA A 753 25.79 -14.16 -1.63
C ALA A 753 26.35 -15.19 -0.63
N ALA A 754 25.50 -15.74 0.24
CA ALA A 754 25.86 -16.85 1.10
C ALA A 754 26.33 -18.10 0.33
N LYS A 755 27.09 -18.95 1.01
CA LYS A 755 27.79 -20.09 0.39
C LYS A 755 26.77 -21.10 -0.15
N TYR A 756 26.90 -21.46 -1.43
CA TYR A 756 25.99 -22.38 -2.12
C TYR A 756 24.54 -21.90 -2.28
N SER A 757 24.24 -20.62 -2.03
CA SER A 757 22.97 -20.00 -2.42
C SER A 757 22.74 -20.14 -3.93
N LEU A 758 21.48 -20.34 -4.32
CA LEU A 758 21.06 -20.41 -5.71
C LEU A 758 20.69 -19.01 -6.21
N ILE A 759 21.02 -18.68 -7.45
CA ILE A 759 20.73 -17.38 -8.07
C ILE A 759 20.00 -17.60 -9.40
N GLU A 760 18.83 -16.98 -9.54
CA GLU A 760 18.11 -16.84 -10.81
C GLU A 760 18.09 -15.38 -11.27
N VAL A 761 18.34 -15.13 -12.55
CA VAL A 761 18.20 -13.79 -13.15
C VAL A 761 17.07 -13.83 -14.17
N ARG A 762 16.11 -12.91 -14.03
CA ARG A 762 14.87 -12.85 -14.83
C ARG A 762 14.61 -11.44 -15.38
N ASN A 763 13.84 -11.38 -16.46
CA ASN A 763 13.28 -10.16 -17.05
C ASN A 763 11.77 -10.39 -17.19
N GLY A 764 10.98 -9.80 -16.27
CA GLY A 764 9.62 -10.25 -15.99
C GLY A 764 9.58 -11.75 -15.69
N MET A 765 8.60 -12.46 -16.24
CA MET A 765 8.50 -13.93 -16.11
C MET A 765 9.68 -14.69 -16.75
N LYS A 766 10.39 -14.09 -17.72
CA LYS A 766 11.40 -14.78 -18.54
C LYS A 766 12.70 -14.99 -17.77
N LEU A 767 13.07 -16.25 -17.55
CA LEU A 767 14.40 -16.64 -17.08
C LEU A 767 15.47 -16.29 -18.12
N LEU A 768 16.54 -15.61 -17.67
CA LEU A 768 17.71 -15.26 -18.47
C LEU A 768 18.91 -16.17 -18.18
N GLY A 769 19.05 -16.66 -16.95
CA GLY A 769 20.10 -17.58 -16.52
C GLY A 769 19.98 -17.97 -15.05
N LYS A 770 20.70 -19.02 -14.65
CA LYS A 770 20.87 -19.44 -13.25
C LYS A 770 22.33 -19.70 -12.92
N SER A 771 22.69 -19.66 -11.65
CA SER A 771 23.99 -20.09 -11.12
C SER A 771 23.86 -20.46 -9.63
N ALA A 772 24.96 -20.87 -9.01
CA ALA A 772 25.08 -21.01 -7.56
C ALA A 772 26.30 -20.22 -7.06
N ALA A 773 26.24 -19.74 -5.82
CA ALA A 773 27.37 -19.14 -5.14
C ALA A 773 28.41 -20.22 -4.77
N SER A 774 29.68 -19.89 -4.99
CA SER A 774 30.79 -20.78 -4.65
C SER A 774 31.06 -20.80 -3.12
N ALA A 775 32.02 -21.63 -2.68
CA ALA A 775 32.37 -21.77 -1.27
C ALA A 775 32.90 -20.47 -0.60
N ASN A 776 33.29 -19.46 -1.39
CA ASN A 776 33.67 -18.13 -0.91
C ASN A 776 32.55 -17.07 -1.09
N GLY A 777 31.34 -17.49 -1.44
CA GLY A 777 30.17 -16.62 -1.68
C GLY A 777 30.12 -15.94 -3.06
N SER A 778 31.21 -15.91 -3.83
CA SER A 778 31.20 -15.29 -5.17
C SER A 778 30.43 -16.12 -6.20
N PHE A 779 29.71 -15.44 -7.10
CA PHE A 779 28.95 -16.07 -8.18
C PHE A 779 29.05 -15.29 -9.51
N THR A 780 28.74 -16.00 -10.60
CA THR A 780 28.57 -15.45 -11.96
C THR A 780 27.39 -16.16 -12.63
N VAL A 781 26.40 -15.40 -13.10
CA VAL A 781 25.28 -15.88 -13.91
C VAL A 781 25.50 -15.39 -15.35
N ASN A 782 25.70 -16.30 -16.29
CA ASN A 782 25.73 -15.94 -17.72
C ASN A 782 24.31 -15.63 -18.20
N ILE A 783 24.11 -14.49 -18.89
CA ILE A 783 22.80 -14.06 -19.40
C ILE A 783 22.92 -13.44 -20.81
N PRO A 784 21.85 -13.43 -21.63
CA PRO A 784 21.82 -12.62 -22.85
C PRO A 784 22.02 -11.14 -22.53
N VAL A 785 22.69 -10.41 -23.43
CA VAL A 785 22.88 -8.95 -23.34
C VAL A 785 21.53 -8.25 -23.24
N GLN A 786 21.38 -7.32 -22.29
CA GLN A 786 20.15 -6.59 -22.02
C GLN A 786 20.24 -5.14 -22.51
N LYS A 787 19.10 -4.47 -22.68
CA LYS A 787 19.05 -3.04 -23.04
C LYS A 787 19.43 -2.17 -21.83
N ALA A 788 19.97 -0.97 -22.07
CA ALA A 788 20.06 0.04 -21.02
C ALA A 788 18.67 0.39 -20.45
N ASN A 789 18.63 0.72 -19.15
CA ASN A 789 17.44 0.99 -18.34
C ASN A 789 16.48 -0.21 -18.20
N GLN A 790 16.83 -1.40 -18.71
CA GLN A 790 16.06 -2.61 -18.47
C GLN A 790 16.15 -3.02 -16.99
N GLN A 791 15.01 -3.12 -16.32
CA GLN A 791 14.91 -3.76 -15.01
C GLN A 791 15.02 -5.28 -15.15
N LEU A 792 15.79 -5.89 -14.25
CA LEU A 792 15.93 -7.33 -14.03
C LEU A 792 15.54 -7.66 -12.59
N SER A 793 15.05 -8.87 -12.38
CA SER A 793 14.83 -9.46 -11.05
C SER A 793 15.91 -10.51 -10.80
N VAL A 794 16.61 -10.42 -9.67
CA VAL A 794 17.61 -11.40 -9.25
C VAL A 794 17.10 -12.07 -7.98
N THR A 795 16.54 -13.27 -8.13
CA THR A 795 16.13 -14.08 -6.97
C THR A 795 17.34 -14.84 -6.44
N ILE A 796 17.61 -14.69 -5.14
CA ILE A 796 18.62 -15.46 -4.41
C ILE A 796 17.87 -16.30 -3.38
N SER A 797 18.19 -17.59 -3.30
CA SER A 797 17.74 -18.45 -2.20
C SER A 797 18.91 -19.16 -1.53
N SER A 798 18.70 -19.54 -0.28
CA SER A 798 19.50 -20.54 0.43
C SER A 798 19.45 -21.90 -0.30
N LYS A 799 20.34 -22.82 0.06
CA LYS A 799 20.46 -24.15 -0.58
C LYS A 799 19.27 -25.07 -0.27
N ASP A 800 18.70 -24.92 0.93
CA ASP A 800 17.47 -25.56 1.41
C ASP A 800 16.20 -24.79 0.97
N HIS A 801 16.35 -23.56 0.49
CA HIS A 801 15.30 -22.61 0.09
C HIS A 801 14.51 -21.99 1.25
N ALA A 802 14.97 -22.12 2.50
CA ALA A 802 14.33 -21.48 3.66
C ALA A 802 14.38 -19.95 3.57
N ALA A 803 15.59 -19.37 3.46
CA ALA A 803 15.78 -17.95 3.18
C ALA A 803 15.74 -17.67 1.67
N LYS A 804 15.05 -16.60 1.26
CA LYS A 804 14.89 -16.19 -0.15
C LYS A 804 14.58 -14.69 -0.27
N THR A 805 15.26 -14.00 -1.18
CA THR A 805 15.02 -12.59 -1.50
C THR A 805 15.04 -12.36 -3.01
N THR A 806 14.42 -11.29 -3.51
CA THR A 806 14.44 -10.94 -4.95
C THR A 806 14.79 -9.47 -5.18
N LEU A 807 16.06 -9.23 -5.51
CA LEU A 807 16.60 -7.89 -5.68
C LEU A 807 16.31 -7.35 -7.09
N LYS A 808 16.01 -6.05 -7.19
CA LYS A 808 15.82 -5.32 -8.45
C LYS A 808 17.18 -4.84 -8.97
N VAL A 809 17.48 -5.04 -10.26
CA VAL A 809 18.75 -4.62 -10.86
C VAL A 809 18.51 -3.94 -12.20
N TYR A 810 18.89 -2.66 -12.30
CA TYR A 810 18.73 -1.85 -13.51
C TYR A 810 20.01 -1.89 -14.36
N VAL A 811 19.87 -2.27 -15.63
CA VAL A 811 20.99 -2.40 -16.57
C VAL A 811 21.49 -1.01 -16.99
N GLN A 812 22.70 -0.64 -16.60
CA GLN A 812 23.24 0.68 -16.89
C GLN A 812 23.77 0.80 -18.32
N LYS A 813 23.79 2.03 -18.85
CA LYS A 813 24.37 2.34 -20.16
C LYS A 813 25.90 2.31 -20.10
N GLY A 814 26.51 1.29 -20.69
CA GLY A 814 27.97 1.14 -20.76
C GLY A 814 28.63 2.21 -21.63
N ALA A 815 29.92 2.45 -21.39
CA ALA A 815 30.74 3.31 -22.23
C ALA A 815 31.00 2.69 -23.61
N ALA A 816 31.19 3.54 -24.64
CA ALA A 816 31.62 3.09 -25.95
C ALA A 816 33.04 2.47 -25.89
N PRO A 817 33.33 1.41 -26.66
CA PRO A 817 34.57 0.65 -26.52
C PRO A 817 35.81 1.45 -26.90
N SER A 818 36.95 1.11 -26.28
CA SER A 818 38.23 1.78 -26.51
C SER A 818 38.67 1.67 -27.97
N VAL A 819 39.23 2.76 -28.52
CA VAL A 819 39.79 2.81 -29.88
C VAL A 819 40.91 1.79 -30.04
N PRO A 820 40.87 0.90 -31.06
CA PRO A 820 41.93 -0.09 -31.26
C PRO A 820 43.23 0.55 -31.75
N THR A 821 44.36 -0.05 -31.38
CA THR A 821 45.65 0.21 -32.02
C THR A 821 45.78 -0.66 -33.28
N VAL A 822 46.48 -0.17 -34.31
CA VAL A 822 46.65 -0.88 -35.59
C VAL A 822 48.11 -0.85 -36.04
N ALA A 823 48.65 -2.02 -36.40
CA ALA A 823 49.98 -2.14 -36.98
C ALA A 823 50.04 -1.62 -38.42
N SER A 824 51.26 -1.38 -38.92
CA SER A 824 51.49 -0.79 -40.25
C SER A 824 51.08 -1.72 -41.40
N VAL A 825 49.90 -1.49 -41.99
CA VAL A 825 49.40 -2.23 -43.16
C VAL A 825 50.15 -1.85 -44.44
N THR A 826 50.39 -2.84 -45.31
CA THR A 826 51.02 -2.66 -46.64
C THR A 826 50.14 -3.25 -47.75
N ASP A 827 50.39 -2.86 -48.99
CA ASP A 827 49.70 -3.41 -50.18
C ASP A 827 49.88 -4.94 -50.33
N LYS A 828 50.98 -5.47 -49.80
CA LYS A 828 51.28 -6.92 -49.75
C LYS A 828 50.59 -7.65 -48.59
N SER A 829 50.09 -6.93 -47.57
CA SER A 829 49.49 -7.52 -46.37
C SER A 829 48.20 -8.28 -46.67
N SER A 830 48.11 -9.50 -46.14
CA SER A 830 46.89 -10.33 -46.12
C SER A 830 46.19 -10.36 -44.75
N TYR A 831 46.74 -9.62 -43.77
CA TYR A 831 46.18 -9.46 -42.43
C TYR A 831 46.37 -8.02 -41.93
N ILE A 832 45.45 -7.58 -41.08
CA ILE A 832 45.59 -6.41 -40.21
C ILE A 832 45.72 -6.92 -38.77
N THR A 833 46.72 -6.45 -38.04
CA THR A 833 46.98 -6.82 -36.64
C THR A 833 47.06 -5.60 -35.75
N GLY A 834 46.88 -5.79 -34.44
CA GLY A 834 46.98 -4.74 -33.44
C GLY A 834 46.46 -5.20 -32.08
N LYS A 835 46.18 -4.26 -31.18
CA LYS A 835 45.50 -4.51 -29.90
C LYS A 835 44.20 -3.71 -29.77
N ALA A 836 43.22 -4.33 -29.14
CA ALA A 836 41.92 -3.80 -28.77
C ALA A 836 41.60 -4.21 -27.31
N GLN A 837 40.48 -3.74 -26.77
CA GLN A 837 39.90 -4.34 -25.56
C GLN A 837 39.63 -5.84 -25.82
N PRO A 838 39.96 -6.76 -24.88
CA PRO A 838 39.77 -8.21 -25.05
C PRO A 838 38.31 -8.61 -25.36
N GLY A 839 38.13 -9.68 -26.14
CA GLY A 839 36.83 -10.28 -26.44
C GLY A 839 35.90 -9.47 -27.37
N LEU A 840 36.33 -8.30 -27.85
CA LEU A 840 35.52 -7.45 -28.73
C LEU A 840 35.75 -7.77 -30.21
N ALA A 841 34.71 -7.56 -31.02
CA ALA A 841 34.81 -7.61 -32.47
C ALA A 841 35.61 -6.39 -32.97
N VAL A 842 36.58 -6.63 -33.87
CA VAL A 842 37.41 -5.62 -34.52
C VAL A 842 37.14 -5.66 -36.02
N LYS A 843 36.58 -4.58 -36.55
CA LYS A 843 36.13 -4.47 -37.94
C LYS A 843 37.01 -3.52 -38.72
N ALA A 844 37.40 -3.94 -39.92
CA ALA A 844 38.07 -3.11 -40.90
C ALA A 844 37.12 -2.80 -42.07
N ILE A 845 36.94 -1.52 -42.38
CA ILE A 845 36.12 -1.03 -43.50
C ILE A 845 36.96 -0.17 -44.46
N ASN A 846 36.53 -0.06 -45.71
CA ASN A 846 37.15 0.83 -46.70
C ASN A 846 36.51 2.24 -46.70
N THR A 847 36.98 3.13 -47.58
CA THR A 847 36.41 4.48 -47.79
C THR A 847 34.93 4.50 -48.16
N SER A 848 34.42 3.43 -48.77
CA SER A 848 33.00 3.26 -49.14
C SER A 848 32.17 2.61 -48.01
N LYS A 849 32.69 2.60 -46.77
CA LYS A 849 32.11 1.95 -45.58
C LYS A 849 31.88 0.42 -45.69
N ARG A 850 32.33 -0.23 -46.77
CA ARG A 850 32.20 -1.69 -46.95
C ARG A 850 33.19 -2.42 -46.03
N LEU A 851 32.70 -3.43 -45.32
CA LEU A 851 33.51 -4.37 -44.53
C LEU A 851 34.50 -5.12 -45.44
N ILE A 852 35.79 -5.07 -45.08
CA ILE A 852 36.87 -5.80 -45.77
C ILE A 852 37.44 -6.96 -44.95
N GLY A 853 37.07 -7.05 -43.67
CA GLY A 853 37.41 -8.15 -42.77
C GLY A 853 37.02 -7.84 -41.31
N GLU A 854 36.83 -8.90 -40.54
CA GLU A 854 36.51 -8.86 -39.11
C GLU A 854 37.29 -9.95 -38.36
N ALA A 855 37.57 -9.74 -37.08
CA ALA A 855 38.10 -10.73 -36.14
C ALA A 855 37.77 -10.32 -34.70
N VAL A 856 37.78 -11.26 -33.76
CA VAL A 856 37.66 -10.97 -32.32
C VAL A 856 39.06 -10.82 -31.70
N SER A 857 39.22 -9.96 -30.70
CA SER A 857 40.45 -9.83 -29.91
C SER A 857 40.58 -10.95 -28.86
N ASP A 858 41.79 -11.49 -28.69
CA ASP A 858 42.08 -12.52 -27.68
C ASP A 858 42.04 -11.97 -26.25
N SER A 859 42.24 -12.86 -25.26
CA SER A 859 42.27 -12.51 -23.82
C SER A 859 43.41 -11.56 -23.43
N LYS A 860 44.39 -11.33 -24.32
CA LYS A 860 45.48 -10.36 -24.18
C LYS A 860 45.25 -9.11 -25.05
N GLY A 861 44.04 -8.96 -25.60
CA GLY A 861 43.61 -7.87 -26.45
C GLY A 861 44.12 -7.92 -27.89
N SER A 862 44.89 -8.93 -28.28
CA SER A 862 45.53 -8.97 -29.61
C SER A 862 44.58 -9.50 -30.67
N TYR A 863 44.59 -8.93 -31.87
CA TYR A 863 43.70 -9.34 -32.96
C TYR A 863 44.45 -9.52 -34.30
N LYS A 864 43.84 -10.32 -35.21
CA LYS A 864 44.38 -10.61 -36.55
C LYS A 864 43.26 -10.76 -37.58
N ILE A 865 42.80 -9.64 -38.14
CA ILE A 865 41.78 -9.60 -39.20
C ILE A 865 42.40 -10.13 -40.50
N LYS A 866 41.77 -11.12 -41.14
CA LYS A 866 42.13 -11.57 -42.50
C LYS A 866 41.56 -10.61 -43.54
N ILE A 867 42.38 -10.17 -44.49
CA ILE A 867 41.98 -9.24 -45.56
C ILE A 867 42.46 -9.71 -46.94
N ALA A 868 41.74 -9.34 -47.99
CA ALA A 868 42.31 -9.28 -49.33
C ALA A 868 43.37 -8.18 -49.40
N ARG A 869 44.39 -8.34 -50.26
CA ARG A 869 45.40 -7.29 -50.50
C ARG A 869 44.74 -5.99 -50.94
N GLN A 870 45.09 -4.89 -50.29
CA GLN A 870 44.53 -3.56 -50.55
C GLN A 870 45.46 -2.77 -51.47
N LYS A 871 44.90 -1.85 -52.27
CA LYS A 871 45.71 -1.00 -53.15
C LYS A 871 46.60 -0.06 -52.32
N ALA A 872 47.84 0.15 -52.77
CA ALA A 872 48.74 1.15 -52.19
C ALA A 872 48.05 2.53 -52.08
N TYR A 873 48.37 3.26 -51.00
CA TYR A 873 47.81 4.57 -50.63
C TYR A 873 46.29 4.62 -50.38
N SER A 874 45.57 3.50 -50.44
CA SER A 874 44.17 3.46 -50.02
C SER A 874 44.03 3.68 -48.51
N ALA A 875 42.90 4.26 -48.09
CA ALA A 875 42.58 4.48 -46.69
C ALA A 875 41.61 3.40 -46.17
N LEU A 876 41.98 2.78 -45.06
CA LEU A 876 41.17 1.83 -44.30
C LEU A 876 40.76 2.48 -42.97
N TYR A 877 39.64 2.06 -42.41
CA TYR A 877 39.18 2.50 -41.09
C TYR A 877 38.96 1.26 -40.23
N VAL A 878 39.57 1.23 -39.04
CA VAL A 878 39.49 0.10 -38.10
C VAL A 878 38.85 0.57 -36.79
N HIS A 879 37.82 -0.12 -36.32
CA HIS A 879 37.14 0.15 -35.07
C HIS A 879 36.82 -1.14 -34.31
N THR A 880 36.59 -1.03 -33.01
CA THR A 880 35.97 -2.09 -32.20
C THR A 880 34.46 -1.92 -32.17
N THR A 881 33.73 -3.02 -32.04
CA THR A 881 32.28 -3.06 -31.74
C THR A 881 32.08 -3.80 -30.41
N ASP A 882 31.30 -3.23 -29.48
CA ASP A 882 30.92 -3.89 -28.22
C ASP A 882 29.67 -4.79 -28.38
N LEU A 883 29.28 -5.49 -27.31
CA LEU A 883 28.10 -6.37 -27.34
C LEU A 883 26.77 -5.61 -27.50
N ALA A 884 26.73 -4.31 -27.12
CA ALA A 884 25.61 -3.40 -27.42
C ALA A 884 25.60 -2.91 -28.88
N LYS A 885 26.52 -3.39 -29.72
CA LYS A 885 26.75 -2.98 -31.12
C LYS A 885 27.24 -1.52 -31.29
N ARG A 886 27.71 -0.88 -30.22
CA ARG A 886 28.35 0.44 -30.29
C ARG A 886 29.76 0.33 -30.83
N ASN A 887 30.14 1.26 -31.69
CA ASN A 887 31.48 1.30 -32.29
C ASN A 887 32.39 2.31 -31.57
N SER A 888 33.69 2.01 -31.50
CA SER A 888 34.70 3.01 -31.13
C SER A 888 34.83 4.09 -32.20
N LYS A 889 35.52 5.20 -31.88
CA LYS A 889 36.12 6.04 -32.92
C LYS A 889 37.05 5.17 -33.79
N SER A 890 37.07 5.40 -35.10
CA SER A 890 37.85 4.58 -36.05
C SER A 890 39.28 5.10 -36.21
N VAL A 891 40.27 4.21 -36.21
CA VAL A 891 41.63 4.53 -36.65
C VAL A 891 41.70 4.51 -38.17
N LYS A 892 42.13 5.62 -38.77
CA LYS A 892 42.42 5.74 -40.20
C LYS A 892 43.83 5.22 -40.49
N VAL A 893 43.93 4.20 -41.34
CA VAL A 893 45.20 3.57 -41.73
C VAL A 893 45.41 3.77 -43.22
N ILE A 894 46.55 4.34 -43.62
CA ILE A 894 46.95 4.43 -45.04
C ILE A 894 47.79 3.22 -45.39
N VAL A 895 47.39 2.49 -46.43
CA VAL A 895 48.07 1.28 -46.91
C VAL A 895 49.42 1.68 -47.54
N LYS A 896 50.52 1.27 -46.91
CA LYS A 896 51.86 1.61 -47.39
C LYS A 896 52.26 0.76 -48.60
N ASP A 897 52.85 1.43 -49.57
CA ASP A 897 53.35 0.82 -50.79
C ASP A 897 54.67 0.06 -50.56
N LYS A 898 54.66 -1.26 -50.76
CA LYS A 898 55.81 -2.15 -50.69
C LYS A 898 55.96 -3.03 -51.93
N THR A 899 55.22 -2.79 -53.01
CA THR A 899 55.46 -3.45 -54.29
C THR A 899 56.54 -2.72 -55.05
N ALA A 900 57.61 -3.45 -55.39
CA ALA A 900 58.69 -2.90 -56.20
C ALA A 900 58.20 -2.72 -57.65
N PRO A 901 58.61 -1.64 -58.33
CA PRO A 901 58.21 -1.39 -59.70
C PRO A 901 58.73 -2.48 -60.64
N SER A 902 58.07 -2.65 -61.78
CA SER A 902 58.52 -3.60 -62.82
C SER A 902 59.93 -3.25 -63.32
N ALA A 903 60.74 -4.28 -63.60
CA ALA A 903 62.11 -4.11 -64.09
C ALA A 903 62.12 -3.34 -65.43
N PRO A 904 62.96 -2.29 -65.61
CA PRO A 904 62.97 -1.47 -66.81
C PRO A 904 63.20 -2.27 -68.09
N LYS A 905 62.32 -2.16 -69.09
CA LYS A 905 62.54 -2.72 -70.43
C LYS A 905 63.20 -1.66 -71.31
N ALA A 906 64.48 -1.83 -71.64
CA ALA A 906 65.27 -0.83 -72.33
C ALA A 906 66.36 -1.44 -73.21
N SER A 907 66.82 -0.68 -74.20
CA SER A 907 67.95 -0.98 -75.07
C SER A 907 69.04 0.09 -74.94
N PHE A 908 70.23 -0.19 -75.48
CA PHE A 908 71.35 0.76 -75.56
C PHE A 908 71.74 0.97 -77.03
N HIS A 909 71.85 2.23 -77.44
CA HIS A 909 72.22 2.68 -78.79
C HIS A 909 72.82 4.08 -78.66
N ASP A 910 73.73 4.52 -79.53
CA ASP A 910 74.32 5.88 -79.55
C ASP A 910 74.74 6.46 -78.17
N ASN A 911 75.31 5.64 -77.28
CA ASN A 911 75.70 6.04 -75.92
C ASN A 911 74.53 6.57 -75.03
N LYS A 912 73.28 6.24 -75.40
CA LYS A 912 72.04 6.48 -74.65
C LYS A 912 71.33 5.15 -74.34
N ILE A 913 70.64 5.09 -73.21
CA ILE A 913 69.74 4.00 -72.85
C ILE A 913 68.31 4.52 -72.95
N THR A 914 67.51 3.94 -73.84
CA THR A 914 66.11 4.30 -74.04
C THR A 914 65.20 3.14 -73.69
N GLY A 915 64.04 3.41 -73.09
CA GLY A 915 63.13 2.32 -72.72
C GLY A 915 61.86 2.76 -72.00
N ARG A 916 61.18 1.78 -71.42
CA ARG A 916 60.01 1.95 -70.55
C ARG A 916 60.27 1.34 -69.17
N ALA A 917 59.96 2.12 -68.14
CA ALA A 917 59.83 1.68 -66.77
C ALA A 917 58.41 2.03 -66.28
N GLU A 918 58.14 1.83 -64.99
CA GLU A 918 56.87 2.27 -64.40
C GLU A 918 56.73 3.81 -64.48
N PRO A 919 55.57 4.38 -64.86
CA PRO A 919 55.38 5.81 -64.97
C PRO A 919 55.81 6.58 -63.71
N LEU A 920 56.46 7.74 -63.91
CA LEU A 920 56.95 8.64 -62.85
C LEU A 920 58.06 8.09 -61.93
N SER A 921 58.43 6.81 -62.05
CA SER A 921 59.56 6.19 -61.34
C SER A 921 60.92 6.77 -61.75
N SER A 922 61.93 6.66 -60.89
CA SER A 922 63.31 7.00 -61.23
C SER A 922 64.06 5.76 -61.70
N VAL A 923 64.71 5.83 -62.86
CA VAL A 923 65.54 4.73 -63.39
C VAL A 923 67.02 5.06 -63.19
N LYS A 924 67.75 4.16 -62.54
CA LYS A 924 69.18 4.26 -62.26
C LYS A 924 69.96 3.22 -63.06
N ALA A 925 70.95 3.67 -63.82
CA ALA A 925 71.91 2.82 -64.52
C ALA A 925 73.19 2.62 -63.69
N VAL A 926 73.68 1.39 -63.62
CA VAL A 926 74.90 1.02 -62.90
C VAL A 926 75.81 0.16 -63.79
N ASN A 927 77.05 0.61 -64.01
CA ASN A 927 78.12 -0.14 -64.69
C ASN A 927 79.32 -0.23 -63.75
N LYS A 928 79.95 -1.42 -63.66
CA LYS A 928 81.11 -1.68 -62.78
C LYS A 928 80.92 -1.17 -61.33
N GLY A 929 79.73 -1.38 -60.77
CA GLY A 929 79.36 -0.99 -59.40
C GLY A 929 79.05 0.50 -59.17
N LYS A 930 79.36 1.40 -60.12
CA LYS A 930 79.14 2.85 -59.97
C LYS A 930 77.92 3.31 -60.75
N THR A 931 77.20 4.31 -60.23
CA THR A 931 76.10 4.98 -60.93
C THR A 931 76.63 5.60 -62.22
N SER A 932 76.05 5.25 -63.36
CA SER A 932 76.49 5.72 -64.69
C SER A 932 75.53 6.73 -65.33
N GLY A 933 74.32 6.85 -64.78
CA GLY A 933 73.31 7.82 -65.16
C GLY A 933 71.98 7.54 -64.46
N THR A 934 71.11 8.55 -64.43
CA THR A 934 69.76 8.47 -63.85
C THR A 934 68.78 9.25 -64.72
N ALA A 935 67.55 8.75 -64.85
CA ALA A 935 66.44 9.45 -65.49
C ALA A 935 65.16 9.29 -64.67
N ARG A 936 64.11 10.03 -65.04
CA ARG A 936 62.75 9.80 -64.54
C ARG A 936 61.86 9.36 -65.70
N ALA A 937 61.06 8.34 -65.47
CA ALA A 937 60.06 7.88 -66.42
C ALA A 937 58.93 8.91 -66.57
N GLY A 938 58.53 9.20 -67.81
CA GLY A 938 57.42 10.10 -68.10
C GLY A 938 56.06 9.54 -67.70
N LYS A 939 54.99 10.31 -67.92
CA LYS A 939 53.60 9.89 -67.64
C LYS A 939 53.16 8.62 -68.39
N LYS A 940 53.84 8.23 -69.48
CA LYS A 940 53.61 6.97 -70.24
C LYS A 940 54.75 5.94 -70.04
N GLY A 941 55.55 6.08 -68.98
CA GLY A 941 56.63 5.15 -68.60
C GLY A 941 57.95 5.29 -69.38
N GLN A 942 57.99 6.10 -70.44
CA GLN A 942 59.18 6.25 -71.28
C GLN A 942 60.30 7.02 -70.58
N PHE A 943 61.56 6.63 -70.78
CA PHE A 943 62.75 7.32 -70.26
C PHE A 943 63.95 7.23 -71.22
N THR A 944 64.88 8.18 -71.05
CA THR A 944 66.20 8.20 -71.70
C THR A 944 67.27 8.52 -70.65
N ILE A 945 68.31 7.68 -70.52
CA ILE A 945 69.52 7.98 -69.76
C ILE A 945 70.66 8.22 -70.75
N TYR A 946 71.26 9.40 -70.72
CA TYR A 946 72.50 9.69 -71.43
C TYR A 946 73.69 9.23 -70.59
N MET A 947 74.65 8.51 -71.19
CA MET A 947 75.78 7.94 -70.46
C MET A 947 76.99 8.90 -70.51
N SER A 948 77.51 9.31 -69.36
CA SER A 948 78.56 10.33 -69.27
C SER A 948 79.94 9.93 -69.80
N LYS A 949 80.15 8.64 -70.09
CA LYS A 949 81.35 8.05 -70.73
C LYS A 949 80.94 6.83 -71.57
N LYS A 950 81.70 6.47 -72.60
CA LYS A 950 81.51 5.21 -73.38
C LYS A 950 81.50 4.01 -72.42
N ALA A 951 80.31 3.46 -72.16
CA ALA A 951 80.14 2.31 -71.27
C ALA A 951 80.52 1.00 -71.99
N THR A 952 81.10 0.06 -71.27
CA THR A 952 81.48 -1.27 -71.80
C THR A 952 81.11 -2.38 -70.83
N GLY A 953 80.72 -3.55 -71.36
CA GLY A 953 80.28 -4.69 -70.57
C GLY A 953 78.84 -4.54 -70.06
N PRO A 954 78.48 -5.21 -68.95
CA PRO A 954 77.11 -5.21 -68.45
C PRO A 954 76.72 -3.89 -67.76
N ILE A 955 75.52 -3.41 -68.07
CA ILE A 955 74.84 -2.31 -67.35
C ILE A 955 73.60 -2.89 -66.68
N TYR A 956 73.39 -2.54 -65.41
CA TYR A 956 72.20 -2.94 -64.65
C TYR A 956 71.29 -1.74 -64.44
N LEU A 957 70.02 -1.87 -64.85
CA LEU A 957 68.99 -0.84 -64.69
C LEU A 957 68.02 -1.20 -63.57
N TYR A 958 67.82 -0.26 -62.65
CA TYR A 958 66.87 -0.37 -61.55
C TYR A 958 65.84 0.75 -61.65
N ALA A 959 64.54 0.42 -61.61
CA ALA A 959 63.50 1.41 -61.35
C ALA A 959 63.32 1.58 -59.83
N ARG A 960 62.97 2.80 -59.41
CA ARG A 960 62.59 3.14 -58.03
C ARG A 960 61.30 3.95 -58.04
N ASP A 961 60.28 3.46 -57.33
CA ASP A 961 58.96 4.10 -57.26
C ASP A 961 58.94 5.33 -56.34
N LYS A 962 57.74 5.88 -56.10
CA LYS A 962 57.54 7.05 -55.20
C LYS A 962 57.68 6.70 -53.71
N ALA A 963 57.44 5.47 -53.29
CA ALA A 963 57.68 4.99 -51.92
C ALA A 963 59.14 4.60 -51.66
N GLY A 964 59.96 4.56 -52.71
CA GLY A 964 61.36 4.23 -52.68
C GLY A 964 61.67 2.74 -52.79
N ASN A 965 60.70 1.86 -53.12
CA ASN A 965 61.00 0.45 -53.41
C ASN A 965 61.72 0.33 -54.76
N VAL A 966 62.57 -0.69 -54.91
CA VAL A 966 63.49 -0.82 -56.05
C VAL A 966 63.22 -2.12 -56.81
N SER A 967 63.15 -2.04 -58.15
CA SER A 967 62.91 -3.19 -59.02
C SER A 967 64.02 -4.25 -58.95
N LYS A 968 63.72 -5.46 -59.44
CA LYS A 968 64.78 -6.35 -59.94
C LYS A 968 65.55 -5.64 -61.06
N PRO A 969 66.87 -5.86 -61.21
CA PRO A 969 67.64 -5.22 -62.25
C PRO A 969 67.39 -5.84 -63.63
N THR A 970 67.35 -4.99 -64.66
CA THR A 970 67.50 -5.43 -66.05
C THR A 970 68.97 -5.34 -66.45
N LYS A 971 69.56 -6.44 -66.92
CA LYS A 971 70.94 -6.47 -67.45
C LYS A 971 70.92 -6.18 -68.94
N ILE A 972 71.60 -5.12 -69.36
CA ILE A 972 71.92 -4.81 -70.77
C ILE A 972 73.39 -5.14 -71.01
N ILE A 973 73.72 -5.77 -72.13
CA ILE A 973 75.10 -6.05 -72.54
C ILE A 973 75.50 -5.04 -73.61
N VAL A 974 76.46 -4.16 -73.31
CA VAL A 974 77.07 -3.30 -74.31
C VAL A 974 78.25 -4.05 -74.93
N LYS A 975 78.12 -4.38 -76.23
CA LYS A 975 79.23 -4.88 -77.06
C LYS A 975 80.29 -3.78 -77.22
N LYS A 976 81.55 -4.17 -77.47
CA LYS A 976 82.66 -3.22 -77.72
C LYS A 976 82.40 -2.39 -78.98
#